data_AF-A0A953GWJ3-F1
#
_entry.id   AF-A0A953GWJ3-F1
#
_cell.length_a   1.000
_cell.length_b   1.000
_cell.length_c   1.000
_cell.angle_alpha   90.00
_cell.angle_beta   90.00
_cell.angle_gamma   90.00
#
_symmetry.space_group_name_H-M   'P 1'
#
loop_
_entity.id
_entity.type
_entity.pdbx_description
1 polymer ?
#
loop_
_entity_poly.entity_id
_entity_poly.type
_entity_poly.pdbx_seq_one_letter_code
_entity_poly.pdbx_strand_id
1 'polypeptide(L)'
;MAISTTGIQLQKGPQWLREALELISSMRFSISLLTLIAIVSVIGTVVKQAEPVINYVNQFGPFWAEIFHTIGITSIYNTAWFISIMGFLVLSTSLCVLRNAPRILADMRDFKEKTADRSFAAFAHKAQIDLPLSEKETQQKLSTLLVERGYSLKVTSRQDAGVRYAAKKGLSNRWGYIFAHLAIVMICIGGLLDSGVPLQIAAFIGGKKPLHSNILIKDIPQNAVMGLRNLSFRGNVQVTEGQKISHALLNYKEGTLLQQLPFEIELKKFVVEYYSTGMPKLFASDVVVKDEDGKSFPFRIEVNKPLVHKGIAVYQSSFDDGGSTLHIIAYPLIGDRANSFALTAEVGNSTPLVSPQGASYTIEWSGFRAINVENMDLATEAVMAQTQSQKQKLKDSVANVSGSAAAKKLKNLRNVGPSFSYKLRDKTGQAREYNVYMLPLMLEGQQVFLAGMRQLPSEPFRYVRFPADEQGSLAGYMRFRAALNNPILRERAAERFAMKASSANADKAVRKQLRQSAQRGIDLFAGTQGQEGAKIGGYTAIAEFISGNVKADEQERAADVVLKVVFGVATELLDLAREQEGLPLLKDREASSPFIQQALNAYSDSFFLGAPVLLTLKDFRQVQASVFQVARAPGTFLVYLGALMLIVGTFAMFYIRERRLWAVVQSDRANTTTVRFAMQARKPGLEFEKEFLQLKQAIAAWDKS
;
A
#
# COMPACT_ATOMS: atom_id res chain seq x y z
N MET A 1 -44.95 -2.44 -22.78
CA MET A 1 -45.40 -2.90 -21.46
C MET A 1 -44.55 -2.20 -20.42
N ALA A 2 -45.17 -1.52 -19.45
CA ALA A 2 -44.46 -1.06 -18.26
C ALA A 2 -44.11 -2.31 -17.43
N ILE A 3 -42.84 -2.50 -17.11
CA ILE A 3 -42.41 -3.57 -16.22
C ILE A 3 -42.91 -3.17 -14.82
N SER A 4 -43.73 -4.00 -14.19
CA SER A 4 -44.21 -3.71 -12.83
C SER A 4 -43.04 -3.67 -11.86
N THR A 5 -43.00 -2.62 -11.04
CA THR A 5 -41.99 -2.43 -9.98
C THR A 5 -42.32 -3.19 -8.70
N THR A 6 -43.54 -3.73 -8.58
CA THR A 6 -43.99 -4.53 -7.44
C THR A 6 -43.44 -5.95 -7.49
N GLY A 7 -43.28 -6.60 -6.34
CA GLY A 7 -42.73 -7.96 -6.23
C GLY A 7 -43.67 -9.08 -6.68
N ILE A 8 -43.22 -10.32 -6.48
CA ILE A 8 -43.96 -11.56 -6.77
C ILE A 8 -45.00 -11.73 -5.66
N GLN A 9 -46.28 -11.79 -6.05
CA GLN A 9 -47.39 -12.05 -5.13
C GLN A 9 -47.77 -13.53 -5.21
N LEU A 10 -47.58 -14.26 -4.12
CA LEU A 10 -48.02 -15.64 -3.98
C LEU A 10 -49.51 -15.69 -3.63
N GLN A 11 -50.26 -16.53 -4.34
CA GLN A 11 -51.70 -16.70 -4.09
C GLN A 11 -52.01 -17.54 -2.84
N LYS A 12 -51.06 -18.39 -2.40
CA LYS A 12 -51.22 -19.30 -1.24
C LYS A 12 -49.97 -19.26 -0.36
N GLY A 13 -50.14 -19.49 0.96
CA GLY A 13 -49.05 -19.56 1.94
C GLY A 13 -49.18 -18.57 3.11
N PRO A 14 -48.32 -18.69 4.15
CA PRO A 14 -48.36 -17.81 5.31
C PRO A 14 -48.03 -16.36 4.92
N GLN A 15 -48.71 -15.39 5.54
CA GLN A 15 -48.67 -13.97 5.15
C GLN A 15 -47.25 -13.40 5.13
N TRP A 16 -46.44 -13.67 6.16
CA TRP A 16 -45.06 -13.20 6.26
C TRP A 16 -44.18 -13.66 5.09
N LEU A 17 -44.39 -14.87 4.57
CA LEU A 17 -43.61 -15.41 3.45
C LEU A 17 -44.01 -14.75 2.12
N ARG A 18 -45.29 -14.37 1.98
CA ARG A 18 -45.79 -13.64 0.83
C ARG A 18 -45.24 -12.21 0.79
N GLU A 19 -45.30 -11.51 1.92
CA GLU A 19 -44.75 -10.16 2.08
C GLU A 19 -43.23 -10.13 1.90
N ALA A 20 -42.50 -11.09 2.46
CA ALA A 20 -41.05 -11.21 2.29
C ALA A 20 -40.66 -11.45 0.84
N LEU A 21 -41.34 -12.35 0.13
CA LEU A 21 -41.05 -12.62 -1.28
C LEU A 21 -41.39 -11.40 -2.15
N GLU A 22 -42.49 -10.70 -1.86
CA GLU A 22 -42.86 -9.46 -2.56
C GLU A 22 -41.81 -8.36 -2.34
N LEU A 23 -41.31 -8.19 -1.11
CA LEU A 23 -40.25 -7.23 -0.82
C LEU A 23 -38.94 -7.58 -1.52
N ILE A 24 -38.46 -8.82 -1.37
CA ILE A 24 -37.17 -9.26 -1.91
C ILE A 24 -37.17 -9.24 -3.44
N SER A 25 -38.30 -9.51 -4.09
CA SER A 25 -38.41 -9.48 -5.56
C SER A 25 -38.83 -8.11 -6.14
N SER A 26 -38.86 -7.06 -5.31
CA SER A 26 -39.18 -5.69 -5.73
C SER A 26 -37.97 -4.98 -6.33
N MET A 27 -38.17 -4.26 -7.45
CA MET A 27 -37.11 -3.46 -8.08
C MET A 27 -36.63 -2.32 -7.17
N ARG A 28 -37.52 -1.72 -6.38
CA ARG A 28 -37.18 -0.62 -5.46
C ARG A 28 -36.25 -1.11 -4.35
N PHE A 29 -36.48 -2.32 -3.86
CA PHE A 29 -35.65 -2.94 -2.84
C PHE A 29 -34.23 -3.19 -3.34
N SER A 30 -34.07 -3.75 -4.55
CA SER A 30 -32.75 -3.97 -5.15
C SER A 30 -31.98 -2.65 -5.33
N ILE A 31 -32.64 -1.60 -5.80
CA ILE A 31 -32.01 -0.27 -5.99
C ILE A 31 -31.56 0.31 -4.64
N SER A 32 -32.38 0.20 -3.60
CA SER A 32 -32.00 0.64 -2.25
C SER A 32 -30.78 -0.11 -1.72
N LEU A 33 -30.72 -1.44 -1.90
CA LEU A 33 -29.57 -2.24 -1.51
C LEU A 33 -28.30 -1.87 -2.28
N LEU A 34 -28.41 -1.63 -3.58
CA LEU A 34 -27.28 -1.19 -4.40
C LEU A 34 -26.73 0.15 -3.92
N THR A 35 -27.60 1.13 -3.63
CA THR A 35 -27.20 2.42 -3.06
C THR A 35 -26.53 2.27 -1.71
N LEU A 36 -27.06 1.41 -0.84
CA LEU A 36 -26.46 1.14 0.47
C LEU A 36 -25.06 0.53 0.34
N ILE A 37 -24.87 -0.46 -0.53
CA ILE A 37 -23.56 -1.06 -0.81
C ILE A 37 -22.60 -0.01 -1.35
N ALA A 38 -23.05 0.87 -2.25
CA ALA A 38 -22.21 1.95 -2.79
C ALA A 38 -21.70 2.89 -1.69
N ILE A 39 -22.59 3.34 -0.79
CA ILE A 39 -22.22 4.20 0.35
C ILE A 39 -21.20 3.50 1.25
N VAL A 40 -21.47 2.24 1.61
CA VAL A 40 -20.57 1.45 2.46
C VAL A 40 -19.21 1.22 1.80
N SER A 41 -19.18 0.97 0.49
CA SER A 41 -17.93 0.76 -0.25
C SER A 41 -17.08 2.04 -0.31
N VAL A 42 -17.72 3.22 -0.39
CA VAL A 42 -17.02 4.51 -0.27
C VAL A 42 -16.38 4.65 1.10
N ILE A 43 -17.10 4.32 2.19
CA ILE A 43 -16.55 4.35 3.55
C ILE A 43 -15.33 3.42 3.66
N GLY A 44 -15.44 2.19 3.15
CA GLY A 44 -14.34 1.21 3.16
C GLY A 44 -13.15 1.58 2.28
N THR A 45 -13.32 2.54 1.36
CA THR A 45 -12.21 3.10 0.55
C THR A 45 -11.51 4.24 1.27
N VAL A 46 -12.26 5.05 2.04
CA VAL A 46 -11.72 6.16 2.84
C VAL A 46 -10.98 5.63 4.07
N VAL A 47 -11.56 4.64 4.76
CA VAL A 47 -10.93 3.99 5.91
C VAL A 47 -10.06 2.83 5.41
N LYS A 48 -8.74 2.95 5.54
CA LYS A 48 -7.83 1.86 5.17
C LYS A 48 -8.20 0.57 5.93
N GLN A 49 -8.20 -0.55 5.23
CA GLN A 49 -8.67 -1.83 5.77
C GLN A 49 -7.50 -2.63 6.37
N ALA A 50 -7.75 -3.37 7.45
CA ALA A 50 -6.83 -4.30 8.11
C ALA A 50 -5.46 -3.69 8.55
N GLU A 51 -5.45 -2.41 8.96
CA GLU A 51 -4.27 -1.77 9.56
C GLU A 51 -4.13 -2.16 11.06
N PRO A 52 -2.94 -1.99 11.66
CA PRO A 52 -2.77 -2.06 13.10
C PRO A 52 -3.69 -1.07 13.85
N VAL A 53 -4.25 -1.49 15.00
CA VAL A 53 -5.19 -0.68 15.80
C VAL A 53 -4.65 0.71 16.11
N ILE A 54 -3.35 0.82 16.39
CA ILE A 54 -2.70 2.09 16.71
C ILE A 54 -2.78 3.10 15.55
N ASN A 55 -2.77 2.65 14.30
CA ASN A 55 -2.87 3.54 13.14
C ASN A 55 -4.27 4.18 13.09
N TYR A 56 -5.32 3.44 13.44
CA TYR A 56 -6.66 3.99 13.56
C TYR A 56 -6.79 4.97 14.73
N VAL A 57 -6.18 4.66 15.87
CA VAL A 57 -6.14 5.56 17.03
C VAL A 57 -5.43 6.86 16.69
N ASN A 58 -4.29 6.80 16.01
CA ASN A 58 -3.53 7.97 15.60
C ASN A 58 -4.30 8.84 14.59
N GLN A 59 -5.10 8.23 13.71
CA GLN A 59 -5.81 8.94 12.64
C GLN A 59 -7.17 9.50 13.11
N PHE A 60 -7.91 8.76 13.93
CA PHE A 60 -9.30 9.08 14.28
C PHE A 60 -9.54 9.30 15.78
N GLY A 61 -8.53 9.06 16.62
CA GLY A 61 -8.63 9.08 18.08
C GLY A 61 -9.14 7.75 18.68
N PRO A 62 -8.93 7.51 19.99
CA PRO A 62 -9.29 6.24 20.65
C PRO A 62 -10.78 5.87 20.51
N PHE A 63 -11.67 6.85 20.68
CA PHE A 63 -13.12 6.65 20.65
C PHE A 63 -13.62 6.13 19.29
N TRP A 64 -13.24 6.78 18.19
CA TRP A 64 -13.66 6.35 16.85
C TRP A 64 -12.99 5.05 16.43
N ALA A 65 -11.73 4.82 16.82
CA ALA A 65 -11.04 3.57 16.56
C ALA A 65 -11.78 2.37 17.19
N GLU A 66 -12.27 2.52 18.43
CA GLU A 66 -13.06 1.49 19.12
C GLU A 66 -14.42 1.24 18.44
N ILE A 67 -15.13 2.31 18.04
CA ILE A 67 -16.38 2.18 17.27
C ILE A 67 -16.15 1.45 15.95
N PHE A 68 -15.12 1.85 15.19
CA PHE A 68 -14.80 1.24 13.91
C PHE A 68 -14.44 -0.23 14.06
N HIS A 69 -13.70 -0.58 15.12
CA HIS A 69 -13.38 -1.97 15.44
C HIS A 69 -14.65 -2.77 15.78
N THR A 70 -15.52 -2.23 16.64
CA THR A 70 -16.73 -2.91 17.14
C THR A 70 -17.75 -3.17 16.03
N ILE A 71 -17.95 -2.20 15.12
CA ILE A 71 -18.87 -2.34 13.97
C ILE A 71 -18.25 -3.14 12.82
N GLY A 72 -16.92 -3.35 12.84
CA GLY A 72 -16.18 -4.04 11.79
C GLY A 72 -15.89 -3.17 10.56
N ILE A 73 -15.77 -1.85 10.74
CA ILE A 73 -15.40 -0.88 9.68
C ILE A 73 -13.93 -1.04 9.26
N THR A 74 -13.09 -1.57 10.14
CA THR A 74 -11.68 -1.89 9.83
C THR A 74 -11.54 -3.07 8.84
N SER A 75 -12.60 -3.85 8.63
CA SER A 75 -12.62 -5.03 7.75
C SER A 75 -13.99 -5.26 7.07
N ILE A 76 -14.62 -4.19 6.58
CA ILE A 76 -16.01 -4.15 6.08
C ILE A 76 -16.35 -5.32 5.16
N TYR A 77 -15.48 -5.62 4.20
CA TYR A 77 -15.73 -6.61 3.15
C TYR A 77 -15.85 -8.05 3.67
N ASN A 78 -15.41 -8.32 4.90
CA ASN A 78 -15.51 -9.62 5.56
C ASN A 78 -16.52 -9.64 6.71
N THR A 79 -17.21 -8.52 6.97
CA THR A 79 -18.14 -8.42 8.10
C THR A 79 -19.50 -8.99 7.73
N ALA A 80 -20.13 -9.70 8.67
CA ALA A 80 -21.38 -10.43 8.44
C ALA A 80 -22.52 -9.55 7.90
N TRP A 81 -22.66 -8.31 8.39
CA TRP A 81 -23.71 -7.40 7.92
C TRP A 81 -23.51 -6.99 6.45
N PHE A 82 -22.28 -6.74 6.00
CA PHE A 82 -21.99 -6.37 4.61
C PHE A 82 -22.26 -7.54 3.66
N ILE A 83 -21.81 -8.73 4.05
CA ILE A 83 -22.08 -9.99 3.33
C ILE A 83 -23.58 -10.25 3.22
N SER A 84 -24.34 -9.92 4.28
CA SER A 84 -25.80 -10.07 4.30
C SER A 84 -26.47 -9.15 3.29
N ILE A 85 -26.09 -7.87 3.25
CA ILE A 85 -26.59 -6.91 2.25
C ILE A 85 -26.26 -7.38 0.83
N MET A 86 -25.03 -7.87 0.60
CA MET A 86 -24.61 -8.44 -0.69
C MET A 86 -25.45 -9.67 -1.07
N GLY A 87 -25.68 -10.58 -0.13
CA GLY A 87 -26.52 -11.76 -0.32
C GLY A 87 -27.96 -11.41 -0.68
N PHE A 88 -28.57 -10.43 0.01
CA PHE A 88 -29.90 -9.93 -0.33
C PHE A 88 -29.94 -9.28 -1.72
N LEU A 89 -28.89 -8.53 -2.11
CA LEU A 89 -28.83 -7.94 -3.45
C LEU A 89 -28.77 -9.02 -4.53
N VAL A 90 -27.94 -10.04 -4.35
CA VAL A 90 -27.83 -11.19 -5.27
C VAL A 90 -29.16 -11.91 -5.39
N LEU A 91 -29.80 -12.24 -4.27
CA LEU A 91 -31.10 -12.92 -4.23
C LEU A 91 -32.18 -12.08 -4.93
N SER A 92 -32.28 -10.81 -4.58
CA SER A 92 -33.26 -9.87 -5.13
C SER A 92 -33.10 -9.69 -6.64
N THR A 93 -31.87 -9.45 -7.09
CA THR A 93 -31.56 -9.25 -8.52
C THR A 93 -31.80 -10.54 -9.31
N SER A 94 -31.45 -11.69 -8.75
CA SER A 94 -31.71 -13.00 -9.36
C SER A 94 -33.21 -13.26 -9.54
N LEU A 95 -34.02 -12.98 -8.52
CA LEU A 95 -35.49 -13.11 -8.62
C LEU A 95 -36.09 -12.14 -9.65
N CYS A 96 -35.57 -10.91 -9.74
CA CYS A 96 -35.96 -9.95 -10.77
C CYS A 96 -35.65 -10.47 -12.18
N VAL A 97 -34.48 -11.09 -12.39
CA VAL A 97 -34.12 -11.72 -13.69
C VAL A 97 -35.03 -12.89 -13.99
N LEU A 98 -35.20 -13.82 -13.05
CA LEU A 98 -36.03 -15.02 -13.21
C LEU A 98 -37.48 -14.70 -13.58
N ARG A 99 -38.05 -13.65 -12.99
CA ARG A 99 -39.41 -13.21 -13.28
C ARG A 99 -39.54 -12.52 -14.64
N ASN A 100 -38.60 -11.63 -14.97
CA ASN A 100 -38.76 -10.74 -16.13
C ASN A 100 -38.20 -11.34 -17.42
N ALA A 101 -37.13 -12.13 -17.35
CA ALA A 101 -36.49 -12.70 -18.53
C ALA A 101 -37.45 -13.55 -19.40
N PRO A 102 -38.28 -14.46 -18.86
CA PRO A 102 -39.20 -15.24 -19.68
C PRO A 102 -40.21 -14.37 -20.44
N ARG A 103 -40.74 -13.34 -19.78
CA ARG A 103 -41.69 -12.38 -20.41
C ARG A 103 -41.02 -11.55 -21.50
N ILE A 104 -39.78 -11.11 -21.26
CA ILE A 104 -38.99 -10.38 -22.25
C ILE A 104 -38.71 -11.25 -23.47
N LEU A 105 -38.30 -12.51 -23.26
CA LEU A 105 -38.05 -13.48 -24.33
C LEU A 105 -39.33 -13.82 -25.12
N ALA A 106 -40.49 -13.90 -24.44
CA ALA A 106 -41.78 -14.09 -25.11
C ALA A 106 -42.18 -12.87 -25.98
N ASP A 107 -42.10 -11.64 -25.46
CA ASP A 107 -42.41 -10.41 -26.24
C ASP A 107 -41.40 -10.14 -27.37
N MET A 108 -40.18 -10.69 -27.28
CA MET A 108 -39.23 -10.71 -28.41
C MET A 108 -39.73 -11.58 -29.56
N ARG A 109 -40.48 -12.64 -29.28
CA ARG A 109 -41.06 -13.52 -30.30
C ARG A 109 -42.37 -12.97 -30.86
N ASP A 110 -43.10 -12.15 -30.10
CA ASP A 110 -44.39 -11.56 -30.50
C ASP A 110 -44.25 -10.34 -31.45
N PHE A 111 -44.79 -10.47 -32.66
CA PHE A 111 -44.85 -9.43 -33.68
C PHE A 111 -46.05 -8.47 -33.50
N LYS A 112 -46.97 -8.74 -32.57
CA LYS A 112 -48.19 -7.96 -32.31
C LYS A 112 -49.03 -7.69 -33.55
N GLU A 113 -49.28 -8.75 -34.31
CA GLU A 113 -50.05 -8.73 -35.57
C GLU A 113 -51.42 -8.05 -35.42
N LYS A 114 -52.11 -8.27 -34.29
CA LYS A 114 -53.44 -7.68 -33.98
C LYS A 114 -53.44 -6.16 -33.79
N THR A 115 -52.28 -5.52 -33.66
CA THR A 115 -52.22 -4.05 -33.53
C THR A 115 -52.47 -3.35 -34.86
N ALA A 116 -52.26 -4.05 -35.99
CA ALA A 116 -52.67 -3.60 -37.31
C ALA A 116 -54.21 -3.55 -37.48
N ASP A 117 -54.98 -4.15 -36.56
CA ASP A 117 -56.45 -4.07 -36.54
C ASP A 117 -56.98 -2.80 -35.84
N ARG A 118 -56.15 -2.11 -35.06
CA ARG A 118 -56.52 -0.80 -34.47
C ARG A 118 -56.32 0.30 -35.51
N SER A 119 -57.16 1.33 -35.47
CA SER A 119 -57.11 2.43 -36.43
C SER A 119 -55.69 3.02 -36.53
N PHE A 120 -55.09 2.93 -37.72
CA PHE A 120 -53.82 3.59 -38.08
C PHE A 120 -53.83 5.08 -37.72
N ALA A 121 -55.02 5.69 -37.59
CA ALA A 121 -55.21 7.07 -37.18
C ALA A 121 -54.64 7.39 -35.78
N ALA A 122 -54.51 6.41 -34.89
CA ALA A 122 -53.99 6.63 -33.53
C ALA A 122 -52.45 6.73 -33.45
N PHE A 123 -51.73 6.42 -34.53
CA PHE A 123 -50.28 6.53 -34.57
C PHE A 123 -49.83 7.95 -34.93
N ALA A 124 -48.77 8.42 -34.29
CA ALA A 124 -48.13 9.70 -34.61
C ALA A 124 -47.41 9.63 -35.97
N HIS A 125 -46.65 8.56 -36.20
CA HIS A 125 -45.92 8.31 -37.44
C HIS A 125 -46.69 7.35 -38.32
N LYS A 126 -47.48 7.89 -39.24
CA LYS A 126 -48.32 7.15 -40.18
C LYS A 126 -48.26 7.78 -41.57
N ALA A 127 -48.38 6.96 -42.60
CA ALA A 127 -48.50 7.41 -43.97
C ALA A 127 -49.41 6.47 -44.76
N GLN A 128 -50.08 7.03 -45.76
CA GLN A 128 -50.85 6.33 -46.77
C GLN A 128 -50.31 6.77 -48.14
N ILE A 129 -50.07 5.80 -49.01
CA ILE A 129 -49.53 6.02 -50.35
C ILE A 129 -50.30 5.10 -51.30
N ASP A 130 -50.88 5.69 -52.33
CA ASP A 130 -51.54 4.96 -53.42
C ASP A 130 -50.52 4.72 -54.53
N LEU A 131 -50.50 3.52 -55.10
CA LEU A 131 -49.51 3.05 -56.05
C LEU A 131 -50.18 2.42 -57.29
N PRO A 132 -49.67 2.66 -58.50
CA PRO A 132 -50.16 2.07 -59.75
C PRO A 132 -49.59 0.66 -59.97
N LEU A 133 -49.47 -0.14 -58.92
CA LEU A 133 -48.86 -1.47 -58.94
C LEU A 133 -49.85 -2.52 -58.46
N SER A 134 -49.72 -3.75 -58.99
CA SER A 134 -50.52 -4.88 -58.56
C SER A 134 -50.21 -5.27 -57.12
N GLU A 135 -51.17 -5.90 -56.42
CA GLU A 135 -51.01 -6.30 -55.03
C GLU A 135 -49.78 -7.19 -54.82
N LYS A 136 -49.51 -8.10 -55.77
CA LYS A 136 -48.37 -9.02 -55.73
C LYS A 136 -47.02 -8.32 -55.89
N GLU A 137 -46.92 -7.36 -56.81
CA GLU A 137 -45.70 -6.57 -57.03
C GLU A 137 -45.41 -5.66 -55.84
N THR A 138 -46.45 -4.99 -55.31
CA THR A 138 -46.34 -4.14 -54.11
C THR A 138 -45.92 -4.96 -52.89
N GLN A 139 -46.46 -6.16 -52.70
CA GLN A 139 -46.03 -7.07 -51.63
C GLN A 139 -44.56 -7.47 -51.75
N GLN A 140 -44.09 -7.78 -52.96
CA GLN A 140 -42.70 -8.16 -53.21
C GLN A 140 -41.74 -6.98 -52.95
N LYS A 141 -42.02 -5.80 -53.51
CA LYS A 141 -41.21 -4.59 -53.30
C LYS A 141 -41.16 -4.19 -51.82
N LEU A 142 -42.29 -4.27 -51.11
CA LEU A 142 -42.37 -3.94 -49.68
C LEU A 142 -41.62 -4.93 -48.80
N SER A 143 -41.71 -6.22 -49.10
CA SER A 143 -40.94 -7.26 -48.40
C SER A 143 -39.44 -7.03 -48.56
N THR A 144 -38.98 -6.80 -49.80
CA THR A 144 -37.57 -6.55 -50.10
C THR A 144 -37.05 -5.30 -49.40
N LEU A 145 -37.77 -4.16 -49.53
CA LEU A 145 -37.36 -2.90 -48.90
C LEU A 145 -37.19 -3.03 -47.39
N LEU A 146 -38.13 -3.69 -46.70
CA LEU A 146 -38.05 -3.80 -45.25
C LEU A 146 -36.94 -4.77 -44.80
N VAL A 147 -36.69 -5.85 -45.54
CA VAL A 147 -35.56 -6.77 -45.26
C VAL A 147 -34.22 -6.08 -45.49
N GLU A 148 -34.05 -5.36 -46.60
CA GLU A 148 -32.84 -4.57 -46.90
C GLU A 148 -32.57 -3.51 -45.82
N ARG A 149 -33.64 -2.92 -45.27
CA ARG A 149 -33.55 -1.98 -44.15
C ARG A 149 -33.33 -2.67 -42.80
N GLY A 150 -33.16 -3.98 -42.76
CA GLY A 150 -32.80 -4.75 -41.56
C GLY A 150 -33.97 -5.08 -40.63
N TYR A 151 -35.20 -5.09 -41.14
CA TYR A 151 -36.37 -5.54 -40.37
C TYR A 151 -36.57 -7.05 -40.49
N SER A 152 -36.87 -7.70 -39.37
CA SER A 152 -37.49 -9.02 -39.38
C SER A 152 -38.97 -8.88 -39.66
N LEU A 153 -39.50 -9.68 -40.59
CA LEU A 153 -40.88 -9.57 -41.09
C LEU A 153 -41.74 -10.77 -40.73
N LYS A 154 -43.03 -10.51 -40.55
CA LYS A 154 -44.09 -11.52 -40.57
C LYS A 154 -45.26 -10.99 -41.40
N VAL A 155 -45.68 -11.76 -42.38
CA VAL A 155 -46.73 -11.40 -43.35
C VAL A 155 -47.94 -12.29 -43.15
N THR A 156 -49.14 -11.71 -43.09
CA THR A 156 -50.40 -12.44 -42.90
C THR A 156 -51.43 -11.91 -43.90
N SER A 157 -52.05 -12.82 -44.67
CA SER A 157 -53.12 -12.48 -45.63
C SER A 157 -54.50 -12.74 -45.02
N ARG A 158 -55.49 -11.87 -45.31
CA ARG A 158 -56.89 -12.04 -44.88
C ARG A 158 -57.83 -11.69 -46.03
N GLN A 159 -58.77 -12.60 -46.32
CA GLN A 159 -59.62 -12.58 -47.52
C GLN A 159 -60.45 -11.29 -47.73
N ASP A 160 -60.82 -10.57 -46.66
CA ASP A 160 -61.66 -9.36 -46.74
C ASP A 160 -60.95 -8.03 -46.37
N ALA A 161 -59.63 -8.03 -46.12
CA ALA A 161 -58.95 -6.85 -45.55
C ALA A 161 -57.54 -6.52 -46.11
N GLY A 162 -57.07 -7.25 -47.13
CA GLY A 162 -55.74 -7.08 -47.74
C GLY A 162 -54.61 -7.79 -46.98
N VAL A 163 -53.37 -7.64 -47.46
CA VAL A 163 -52.17 -8.28 -46.89
C VAL A 163 -51.47 -7.39 -45.87
N ARG A 164 -51.10 -7.98 -44.73
CA ARG A 164 -50.59 -7.28 -43.55
C ARG A 164 -49.14 -7.64 -43.28
N TYR A 165 -48.39 -6.64 -42.86
CA TYR A 165 -46.99 -6.72 -42.49
C TYR A 165 -46.82 -6.28 -41.04
N ALA A 166 -46.16 -7.13 -40.25
CA ALA A 166 -45.62 -6.76 -38.95
C ALA A 166 -44.09 -6.90 -39.00
N ALA A 167 -43.39 -5.80 -38.80
CA ALA A 167 -41.95 -5.68 -38.95
C ALA A 167 -41.31 -5.19 -37.66
N LYS A 168 -40.14 -5.73 -37.31
CA LYS A 168 -39.39 -5.35 -36.10
C LYS A 168 -37.88 -5.26 -36.35
N LYS A 169 -37.23 -4.30 -35.71
CA LYS A 169 -35.78 -4.06 -35.79
C LYS A 169 -35.23 -3.67 -34.41
N GLY A 170 -33.98 -4.06 -34.12
CA GLY A 170 -33.28 -3.69 -32.88
C GLY A 170 -33.65 -4.51 -31.64
N LEU A 171 -33.95 -5.81 -31.79
CA LEU A 171 -34.36 -6.68 -30.66
C LEU A 171 -33.24 -6.92 -29.64
N SER A 172 -31.97 -6.75 -30.03
CA SER A 172 -30.81 -6.88 -29.15
C SER A 172 -30.83 -5.91 -27.96
N ASN A 173 -31.58 -4.81 -28.03
CA ASN A 173 -31.83 -3.93 -26.88
C ASN A 173 -32.36 -4.70 -25.65
N ARG A 174 -33.18 -5.73 -25.87
CA ARG A 174 -33.80 -6.53 -24.79
C ARG A 174 -32.86 -7.53 -24.15
N TRP A 175 -31.91 -8.07 -24.92
CA TRP A 175 -30.78 -8.84 -24.37
C TRP A 175 -29.95 -7.97 -23.43
N GLY A 176 -29.86 -6.67 -23.72
CA GLY A 176 -29.14 -5.72 -22.88
C GLY A 176 -29.60 -5.72 -21.42
N TYR A 177 -30.92 -5.73 -21.19
CA TYR A 177 -31.48 -5.83 -19.84
C TYR A 177 -31.03 -7.09 -19.11
N ILE A 178 -31.12 -8.25 -19.78
CA ILE A 178 -30.77 -9.55 -19.21
C ILE A 178 -29.28 -9.58 -18.87
N PHE A 179 -28.41 -9.15 -19.78
CA PHE A 179 -26.97 -9.14 -19.59
C PHE A 179 -26.53 -8.21 -18.46
N ALA A 180 -27.09 -7.01 -18.35
CA ALA A 180 -26.72 -6.09 -17.28
C ALA A 180 -27.12 -6.61 -15.89
N HIS A 181 -28.28 -7.25 -15.75
CA HIS A 181 -28.70 -7.78 -14.45
C HIS A 181 -27.94 -9.08 -14.09
N LEU A 182 -27.71 -9.97 -15.06
CA LEU A 182 -26.86 -11.15 -14.85
C LEU A 182 -25.43 -10.75 -14.52
N ALA A 183 -24.91 -9.68 -15.12
CA ALA A 183 -23.59 -9.14 -14.81
C ALA A 183 -23.44 -8.77 -13.34
N ILE A 184 -24.40 -8.02 -12.78
CA ILE A 184 -24.40 -7.64 -11.36
C ILE A 184 -24.38 -8.91 -10.49
N VAL A 185 -25.25 -9.89 -10.78
CA VAL A 185 -25.30 -11.15 -10.05
C VAL A 185 -23.97 -11.89 -10.09
N MET A 186 -23.35 -12.03 -11.27
CA MET A 186 -22.07 -12.74 -11.40
C MET A 186 -20.92 -12.01 -10.71
N ILE A 187 -20.85 -10.68 -10.78
CA ILE A 187 -19.83 -9.89 -10.10
C ILE A 187 -19.96 -10.05 -8.59
N CYS A 188 -21.18 -9.95 -8.05
CA CYS A 188 -21.43 -10.13 -6.62
C CYS A 188 -21.11 -11.55 -6.15
N ILE A 189 -21.49 -12.59 -6.91
CA ILE A 189 -21.15 -13.98 -6.59
C ILE A 189 -19.62 -14.19 -6.65
N GLY A 190 -18.95 -13.67 -7.67
CA GLY A 190 -17.50 -13.73 -7.79
C GLY A 190 -16.79 -13.05 -6.62
N GLY A 191 -17.26 -11.86 -6.21
CA GLY A 191 -16.76 -11.16 -5.03
C GLY A 191 -16.98 -11.93 -3.73
N LEU A 192 -18.13 -12.59 -3.56
CA LEU A 192 -18.38 -13.45 -2.40
C LEU A 192 -17.47 -14.68 -2.38
N LEU A 193 -17.19 -15.29 -3.54
CA LEU A 193 -16.27 -16.42 -3.65
C LEU A 193 -14.82 -16.02 -3.36
N ASP A 194 -14.40 -14.82 -3.71
CA ASP A 194 -13.03 -14.32 -3.44
C ASP A 194 -12.90 -13.62 -2.07
N SER A 195 -14.01 -13.47 -1.33
CA SER A 195 -14.03 -12.92 0.03
C SER A 195 -13.49 -13.89 1.07
N GLY A 196 -13.39 -13.46 2.34
CA GLY A 196 -13.06 -14.35 3.46
C GLY A 196 -14.14 -15.38 3.81
N VAL A 197 -15.34 -15.30 3.22
CA VAL A 197 -16.48 -16.17 3.57
C VAL A 197 -16.20 -17.65 3.35
N PRO A 198 -15.70 -18.11 2.18
CA PRO A 198 -15.43 -19.53 1.99
C PRO A 198 -14.40 -20.07 2.98
N LEU A 199 -13.37 -19.27 3.30
CA LEU A 199 -12.38 -19.62 4.32
C LEU A 199 -13.03 -19.73 5.70
N GLN A 200 -13.89 -18.78 6.09
CA GLN A 200 -14.59 -18.79 7.37
C GLN A 200 -15.51 -20.02 7.51
N ILE A 201 -16.25 -20.36 6.46
CA ILE A 201 -17.11 -21.55 6.43
C ILE A 201 -16.27 -22.83 6.53
N ALA A 202 -15.20 -22.93 5.73
CA ALA A 202 -14.31 -24.08 5.74
C ALA A 202 -13.63 -24.27 7.11
N ALA A 203 -13.17 -23.18 7.73
CA ALA A 203 -12.59 -23.19 9.06
C ALA A 203 -13.61 -23.59 10.13
N PHE A 204 -14.85 -23.10 10.05
CA PHE A 204 -15.92 -23.45 10.97
C PHE A 204 -16.32 -24.92 10.88
N ILE A 205 -16.61 -25.42 9.66
CA ILE A 205 -16.97 -26.83 9.42
C ILE A 205 -15.81 -27.75 9.84
N GLY A 206 -14.56 -27.33 9.58
CA GLY A 206 -13.37 -28.09 9.91
C GLY A 206 -12.89 -27.97 11.36
N GLY A 207 -13.62 -27.26 12.23
CA GLY A 207 -13.26 -27.08 13.64
C GLY A 207 -11.89 -26.41 13.86
N LYS A 208 -11.48 -25.51 12.96
CA LYS A 208 -10.13 -24.94 12.93
C LYS A 208 -9.96 -23.81 13.94
N LYS A 209 -8.79 -23.75 14.57
CA LYS A 209 -8.45 -22.74 15.60
C LYS A 209 -7.20 -21.95 15.18
N PRO A 210 -7.23 -20.62 15.28
CA PRO A 210 -6.06 -19.79 14.95
C PRO A 210 -4.94 -19.98 15.97
N LEU A 211 -3.70 -19.79 15.50
CA LEU A 211 -2.50 -19.71 16.32
C LEU A 211 -2.28 -18.26 16.74
N HIS A 212 -1.94 -18.05 18.02
CA HIS A 212 -1.64 -16.74 18.60
C HIS A 212 -0.17 -16.60 19.04
N SER A 213 0.63 -17.65 18.92
CA SER A 213 2.05 -17.68 19.32
C SER A 213 2.95 -18.17 18.19
N ASN A 214 4.21 -17.72 18.20
CA ASN A 214 5.27 -18.23 17.34
C ASN A 214 5.68 -19.65 17.81
N ILE A 215 4.88 -20.64 17.44
CA ILE A 215 5.17 -22.06 17.65
C ILE A 215 6.06 -22.54 16.50
N LEU A 216 7.05 -23.36 16.81
CA LEU A 216 7.86 -24.04 15.79
C LEU A 216 6.96 -24.86 14.85
N ILE A 217 7.26 -24.86 13.55
CA ILE A 217 6.42 -25.53 12.53
C ILE A 217 6.13 -27.00 12.87
N LYS A 218 7.10 -27.70 13.48
CA LYS A 218 6.97 -29.10 13.92
C LYS A 218 5.93 -29.33 15.03
N ASP A 219 5.65 -28.30 15.83
CA ASP A 219 4.77 -28.35 16.99
C ASP A 219 3.38 -27.73 16.70
N ILE A 220 3.09 -27.40 15.43
CA ILE A 220 1.81 -26.82 15.02
C ILE A 220 0.70 -27.88 15.11
N PRO A 221 -0.38 -27.65 15.86
CA PRO A 221 -1.48 -28.59 15.95
C PRO A 221 -2.26 -28.66 14.63
N GLN A 222 -2.71 -29.87 14.25
CA GLN A 222 -3.44 -30.09 12.98
C GLN A 222 -4.75 -29.28 12.86
N ASN A 223 -5.33 -28.85 13.97
CA ASN A 223 -6.51 -27.98 13.98
C ASN A 223 -6.19 -26.53 13.57
N ALA A 224 -4.92 -26.15 13.43
CA ALA A 224 -4.51 -24.86 12.86
C ALA A 224 -4.17 -24.95 11.35
N VAL A 225 -4.19 -26.15 10.77
CA VAL A 225 -3.80 -26.39 9.38
C VAL A 225 -5.03 -26.59 8.49
N MET A 226 -5.16 -25.77 7.45
CA MET A 226 -6.11 -25.89 6.35
C MET A 226 -5.53 -26.82 5.27
N GLY A 227 -6.34 -27.80 4.83
CA GLY A 227 -5.96 -28.72 3.76
C GLY A 227 -6.12 -28.12 2.35
N LEU A 228 -5.81 -28.92 1.33
CA LEU A 228 -5.81 -28.51 -0.09
C LEU A 228 -7.19 -28.13 -0.65
N ARG A 229 -8.28 -28.58 -0.01
CA ARG A 229 -9.67 -28.41 -0.48
C ARG A 229 -10.30 -27.07 -0.13
N ASN A 230 -9.48 -26.05 0.13
CA ASN A 230 -9.98 -24.70 0.36
C ASN A 230 -10.35 -24.03 -0.97
N LEU A 231 -11.59 -23.53 -1.06
CA LEU A 231 -12.15 -22.95 -2.29
C LEU A 231 -11.46 -21.62 -2.63
N SER A 232 -11.22 -20.79 -1.60
CA SER A 232 -10.65 -19.46 -1.74
C SER A 232 -9.85 -19.08 -0.50
N PHE A 233 -8.67 -18.52 -0.71
CA PHE A 233 -7.83 -18.00 0.36
C PHE A 233 -6.83 -16.98 -0.17
N ARG A 234 -6.32 -16.16 0.74
CA ARG A 234 -5.16 -15.30 0.53
C ARG A 234 -4.27 -15.37 1.75
N GLY A 235 -2.99 -15.63 1.52
CA GLY A 235 -1.98 -15.74 2.57
C GLY A 235 -0.63 -15.22 2.13
N ASN A 236 0.28 -15.14 3.09
CA ASN A 236 1.66 -14.76 2.85
C ASN A 236 2.59 -15.95 3.08
N VAL A 237 3.69 -15.96 2.34
CA VAL A 237 4.72 -16.98 2.41
C VAL A 237 6.06 -16.25 2.40
N GLN A 238 6.90 -16.50 3.39
CA GLN A 238 8.29 -16.03 3.37
C GLN A 238 9.19 -17.22 3.08
N VAL A 239 10.07 -17.09 2.09
CA VAL A 239 11.03 -18.12 1.70
C VAL A 239 12.41 -17.50 1.68
N THR A 240 13.31 -18.04 2.50
CA THR A 240 14.73 -17.69 2.47
C THR A 240 15.43 -18.40 1.31
N GLU A 241 16.44 -17.76 0.72
CA GLU A 241 17.25 -18.38 -0.34
C GLU A 241 17.82 -19.74 0.10
N GLY A 242 17.65 -20.75 -0.76
CA GLY A 242 18.02 -22.14 -0.50
C GLY A 242 17.00 -22.93 0.34
N GLN A 243 15.98 -22.28 0.90
CA GLN A 243 14.91 -22.95 1.64
C GLN A 243 13.70 -23.26 0.76
N LYS A 244 12.88 -24.17 1.28
CA LYS A 244 11.67 -24.67 0.63
C LYS A 244 10.47 -24.48 1.54
N ILE A 245 9.32 -24.24 0.93
CA ILE A 245 8.06 -24.06 1.65
C ILE A 245 6.92 -24.75 0.92
N SER A 246 6.00 -25.32 1.68
CA SER A 246 4.81 -26.01 1.18
C SER A 246 3.52 -25.51 1.85
N HIS A 247 3.59 -24.38 2.55
CA HIS A 247 2.48 -23.81 3.28
C HIS A 247 2.48 -22.29 3.25
N ALA A 248 1.30 -21.69 3.41
CA ALA A 248 1.08 -20.25 3.51
C ALA A 248 0.43 -19.87 4.84
N LEU A 249 0.72 -18.66 5.31
CA LEU A 249 0.14 -18.09 6.52
C LEU A 249 -1.11 -17.28 6.14
N LEU A 250 -2.26 -17.67 6.69
CA LEU A 250 -3.54 -16.98 6.49
C LEU A 250 -3.88 -16.15 7.72
N ASN A 251 -4.20 -14.87 7.53
CA ASN A 251 -4.77 -14.06 8.59
C ASN A 251 -6.21 -14.51 8.86
N TYR A 252 -6.50 -14.96 10.08
CA TYR A 252 -7.82 -15.45 10.47
C TYR A 252 -8.20 -15.03 11.89
N LYS A 253 -9.22 -14.17 12.02
CA LYS A 253 -9.58 -13.51 13.29
C LYS A 253 -8.35 -12.82 13.88
N GLU A 254 -8.07 -13.03 15.17
CA GLU A 254 -6.92 -12.44 15.89
C GLU A 254 -5.65 -13.32 15.81
N GLY A 255 -5.58 -14.29 14.91
CA GLY A 255 -4.42 -15.15 14.76
C GLY A 255 -4.21 -15.67 13.35
N THR A 256 -3.44 -16.75 13.24
CA THR A 256 -2.98 -17.28 11.94
C THR A 256 -3.42 -18.73 11.75
N LEU A 257 -3.85 -19.07 10.53
CA LEU A 257 -4.02 -20.45 10.09
C LEU A 257 -2.95 -20.80 9.06
N LEU A 258 -2.51 -22.06 9.04
CA LEU A 258 -1.54 -22.56 8.07
C LEU A 258 -2.29 -23.19 6.90
N GLN A 259 -2.06 -22.75 5.66
CA GLN A 259 -2.66 -23.32 4.46
C GLN A 259 -1.66 -24.20 3.74
N GLN A 260 -1.92 -25.51 3.66
CA GLN A 260 -1.11 -26.41 2.84
C GLN A 260 -1.25 -26.06 1.35
N LEU A 261 -0.13 -26.05 0.63
CA LEU A 261 -0.06 -25.83 -0.81
C LEU A 261 0.11 -27.18 -1.54
N PRO A 262 -0.45 -27.35 -2.75
CA PRO A 262 -0.34 -28.58 -3.54
C PRO A 262 1.00 -28.71 -4.28
N PHE A 263 1.98 -27.89 -3.92
CA PHE A 263 3.33 -27.84 -4.44
C PHE A 263 4.26 -27.17 -3.41
N GLU A 264 5.53 -27.50 -3.49
CA GLU A 264 6.63 -26.86 -2.76
C GLU A 264 7.26 -25.77 -3.62
N ILE A 265 7.58 -24.62 -3.02
CA ILE A 265 8.32 -23.53 -3.65
C ILE A 265 9.70 -23.48 -2.98
N GLU A 266 10.74 -23.66 -3.76
CA GLU A 266 12.13 -23.41 -3.35
C GLU A 266 12.61 -22.08 -3.92
N LEU A 267 13.08 -21.17 -3.07
CA LEU A 267 13.71 -19.94 -3.53
C LEU A 267 15.17 -20.22 -3.86
N LYS A 268 15.55 -20.10 -5.14
CA LYS A 268 16.96 -20.23 -5.55
C LYS A 268 17.70 -18.92 -5.36
N LYS A 269 17.08 -17.81 -5.75
CA LYS A 269 17.69 -16.49 -5.67
C LYS A 269 16.65 -15.38 -5.74
N PHE A 270 16.82 -14.35 -4.92
CA PHE A 270 16.15 -13.07 -5.08
C PHE A 270 17.04 -12.13 -5.89
N VAL A 271 16.43 -11.40 -6.84
CA VAL A 271 17.13 -10.53 -7.78
C VAL A 271 16.53 -9.14 -7.71
N VAL A 272 17.39 -8.17 -7.41
CA VAL A 272 17.07 -6.74 -7.53
C VAL A 272 17.97 -6.13 -8.60
N GLU A 273 17.36 -5.57 -9.65
CA GLU A 273 18.08 -4.72 -10.61
C GLU A 273 17.82 -3.27 -10.28
N TYR A 274 18.84 -2.43 -10.39
CA TYR A 274 18.72 -0.97 -10.22
C TYR A 274 19.05 -0.27 -11.54
N TYR A 275 18.40 0.87 -11.79
CA TYR A 275 18.87 1.82 -12.79
C TYR A 275 20.18 2.47 -12.32
N SER A 276 20.90 3.12 -13.25
CA SER A 276 22.11 3.91 -12.92
C SER A 276 21.85 5.02 -11.90
N THR A 277 20.60 5.46 -11.76
CA THR A 277 20.14 6.43 -10.76
C THR A 277 20.01 5.86 -9.35
N GLY A 278 20.16 4.54 -9.16
CA GLY A 278 19.91 3.84 -7.91
C GLY A 278 18.44 3.47 -7.68
N MET A 279 17.50 3.87 -8.55
CA MET A 279 16.10 3.45 -8.41
C MET A 279 15.96 1.95 -8.75
N PRO A 280 15.20 1.16 -7.98
CA PRO A 280 14.89 -0.23 -8.34
C PRO A 280 14.16 -0.32 -9.68
N LYS A 281 14.67 -1.18 -10.56
CA LYS A 281 14.13 -1.48 -11.90
C LYS A 281 13.29 -2.76 -11.88
N LEU A 282 13.76 -3.79 -11.17
CA LEU A 282 13.13 -5.10 -11.15
C LEU A 282 13.29 -5.72 -9.76
N PHE A 283 12.20 -6.31 -9.27
CA PHE A 283 12.21 -7.26 -8.17
C PHE A 283 11.71 -8.59 -8.72
N ALA A 284 12.55 -9.61 -8.63
CA ALA A 284 12.23 -10.93 -9.13
C ALA A 284 12.77 -12.03 -8.23
N SER A 285 12.09 -13.17 -8.23
CA SER A 285 12.50 -14.36 -7.49
C SER A 285 12.59 -15.54 -8.43
N ASP A 286 13.78 -16.12 -8.53
CA ASP A 286 13.99 -17.36 -9.24
C ASP A 286 13.64 -18.51 -8.31
N VAL A 287 12.56 -19.23 -8.66
CA VAL A 287 12.03 -20.32 -7.84
C VAL A 287 12.04 -21.64 -8.62
N VAL A 288 12.11 -22.74 -7.88
CA VAL A 288 11.79 -24.06 -8.39
C VAL A 288 10.51 -24.52 -7.71
N VAL A 289 9.51 -24.83 -8.53
CA VAL A 289 8.22 -25.36 -8.06
C VAL A 289 8.26 -26.87 -8.19
N LYS A 290 7.90 -27.59 -7.14
CA LYS A 290 7.83 -29.06 -7.14
C LYS A 290 6.45 -29.53 -6.69
N ASP A 291 5.77 -30.28 -7.55
CA ASP A 291 4.50 -30.93 -7.25
C ASP A 291 4.67 -32.14 -6.31
N GLU A 292 3.60 -32.52 -5.61
CA GLU A 292 3.55 -33.75 -4.81
C GLU A 292 3.85 -35.01 -5.65
N ASP A 293 3.48 -35.02 -6.93
CA ASP A 293 3.74 -36.11 -7.89
C ASP A 293 5.22 -36.16 -8.35
N GLY A 294 6.08 -35.28 -7.82
CA GLY A 294 7.52 -35.24 -8.08
C GLY A 294 7.95 -34.41 -9.30
N LYS A 295 7.02 -33.93 -10.13
CA LYS A 295 7.32 -33.02 -11.25
C LYS A 295 7.84 -31.69 -10.73
N SER A 296 8.92 -31.18 -11.31
CA SER A 296 9.47 -29.87 -10.97
C SER A 296 9.77 -29.03 -12.20
N PHE A 297 9.67 -27.71 -12.05
CA PHE A 297 10.03 -26.75 -13.10
C PHE A 297 10.54 -25.45 -12.48
N PRO A 298 11.51 -24.77 -13.13
CA PRO A 298 11.91 -23.43 -12.73
C PRO A 298 10.90 -22.39 -13.20
N PHE A 299 10.72 -21.32 -12.42
CA PHE A 299 9.92 -20.17 -12.80
C PHE A 299 10.51 -18.89 -12.18
N ARG A 300 10.42 -17.76 -12.89
CA ARG A 300 10.83 -16.46 -12.37
C ARG A 300 9.59 -15.62 -12.06
N ILE A 301 9.34 -15.38 -10.77
CA ILE A 301 8.21 -14.57 -10.31
C ILE A 301 8.64 -13.10 -10.34
N GLU A 302 7.86 -12.25 -11.00
CA GLU A 302 8.04 -10.78 -11.02
C GLU A 302 6.77 -10.09 -10.50
N VAL A 303 6.86 -8.82 -10.09
CA VAL A 303 5.72 -8.04 -9.54
C VAL A 303 4.46 -8.09 -10.42
N ASN A 304 4.63 -8.09 -11.75
CA ASN A 304 3.52 -8.16 -12.72
C ASN A 304 3.45 -9.48 -13.49
N LYS A 305 4.29 -10.46 -13.14
CA LYS A 305 4.29 -11.82 -13.73
C LYS A 305 4.23 -12.85 -12.61
N PRO A 306 3.04 -13.06 -12.02
CA PRO A 306 2.88 -14.05 -10.97
C PRO A 306 3.00 -15.47 -11.54
N LEU A 307 3.45 -16.40 -10.70
CA LEU A 307 3.31 -17.82 -10.98
C LEU A 307 1.85 -18.21 -10.80
N VAL A 308 1.23 -18.85 -11.79
CA VAL A 308 -0.11 -19.42 -11.68
C VAL A 308 -0.02 -20.93 -11.89
N HIS A 309 -0.24 -21.71 -10.84
CA HIS A 309 -0.14 -23.16 -10.87
C HIS A 309 -1.22 -23.81 -10.01
N LYS A 310 -1.88 -24.88 -10.51
CA LYS A 310 -2.98 -25.59 -9.82
C LYS A 310 -4.09 -24.67 -9.25
N GLY A 311 -4.40 -23.57 -9.95
CA GLY A 311 -5.41 -22.59 -9.53
C GLY A 311 -4.97 -21.64 -8.41
N ILE A 312 -3.68 -21.65 -8.06
CA ILE A 312 -3.08 -20.77 -7.06
C ILE A 312 -2.13 -19.81 -7.77
N ALA A 313 -2.28 -18.51 -7.48
CA ALA A 313 -1.39 -17.47 -7.95
C ALA A 313 -0.42 -17.07 -6.82
N VAL A 314 0.87 -16.98 -7.15
CA VAL A 314 1.96 -16.56 -6.25
C VAL A 314 2.54 -15.26 -6.79
N TYR A 315 2.34 -14.18 -6.03
CA TYR A 315 2.76 -12.83 -6.39
C TYR A 315 4.00 -12.44 -5.58
N GLN A 316 4.95 -11.77 -6.23
CA GLN A 316 6.02 -11.06 -5.51
C GLN A 316 5.40 -9.90 -4.73
N SER A 317 5.38 -9.99 -3.41
CA SER A 317 4.77 -8.97 -2.54
C SER A 317 5.81 -8.07 -1.90
N SER A 318 6.84 -8.66 -1.29
CA SER A 318 7.95 -7.95 -0.65
C SER A 318 9.21 -8.82 -0.64
N PHE A 319 10.26 -8.32 -0.02
CA PHE A 319 11.47 -9.06 0.31
C PHE A 319 11.93 -8.68 1.71
N ASP A 320 12.74 -9.55 2.32
CA ASP A 320 13.30 -9.34 3.65
C ASP A 320 14.72 -9.89 3.71
N ASP A 321 15.40 -9.66 4.83
CA ASP A 321 16.66 -10.36 5.12
C ASP A 321 16.37 -11.80 5.58
N GLY A 322 17.10 -12.75 4.99
CA GLY A 322 16.91 -14.18 5.21
C GLY A 322 17.79 -14.78 6.31
N GLY A 323 18.48 -13.96 7.10
CA GLY A 323 19.48 -14.40 8.08
C GLY A 323 20.91 -14.12 7.64
N SER A 324 21.17 -12.92 7.10
CA SER A 324 22.50 -12.48 6.73
C SER A 324 23.45 -12.55 7.91
N THR A 325 24.67 -13.04 7.67
CA THR A 325 25.75 -13.04 8.67
C THR A 325 26.52 -11.73 8.56
N LEU A 326 26.71 -11.03 9.67
CA LEU A 326 27.46 -9.77 9.75
C LEU A 326 28.66 -9.96 10.68
N HIS A 327 29.81 -9.47 10.26
CA HIS A 327 30.99 -9.37 11.10
C HIS A 327 31.13 -7.92 11.55
N ILE A 328 30.97 -7.71 12.85
CA ILE A 328 30.81 -6.39 13.46
C ILE A 328 32.05 -6.05 14.27
N ILE A 329 32.47 -4.78 14.21
CA ILE A 329 33.47 -4.19 15.10
C ILE A 329 32.73 -3.27 16.07
N ALA A 330 32.86 -3.56 17.37
CA ALA A 330 32.28 -2.80 18.45
C ALA A 330 33.34 -1.86 19.07
N TYR A 331 33.06 -0.56 19.03
CA TYR A 331 33.88 0.49 19.62
C TYR A 331 33.28 0.96 20.93
N PRO A 332 34.00 0.94 22.07
CA PRO A 332 33.48 1.45 23.34
C PRO A 332 33.01 2.90 23.24
N LEU A 333 31.78 3.23 23.67
CA LEU A 333 31.29 4.60 23.81
C LEU A 333 31.34 5.12 25.26
N ILE A 334 31.75 4.26 26.20
CA ILE A 334 31.98 4.64 27.61
C ILE A 334 33.37 4.14 28.06
N GLY A 335 33.99 4.83 29.03
CA GLY A 335 35.33 4.49 29.54
C GLY A 335 36.48 5.17 28.79
N ASP A 336 37.71 4.97 29.22
CA ASP A 336 38.92 5.66 28.75
C ASP A 336 39.70 4.91 27.65
N ARG A 337 39.12 3.85 27.09
CA ARG A 337 39.75 2.99 26.07
C ARG A 337 39.12 3.21 24.70
N ALA A 338 39.96 3.17 23.66
CA ALA A 338 39.55 3.23 22.25
C ALA A 338 39.53 1.85 21.56
N ASN A 339 40.12 0.81 22.17
CA ASN A 339 40.26 -0.51 21.57
C ASN A 339 38.90 -1.13 21.26
N SER A 340 38.73 -1.61 20.04
CA SER A 340 37.54 -2.31 19.60
C SER A 340 37.66 -3.82 19.81
N PHE A 341 36.53 -4.51 19.71
CA PHE A 341 36.47 -5.97 19.67
C PHE A 341 35.50 -6.41 18.58
N ALA A 342 35.72 -7.61 18.05
CA ALA A 342 34.88 -8.17 16.99
C ALA A 342 33.76 -9.03 17.57
N LEU A 343 32.62 -9.04 16.89
CA LEU A 343 31.51 -9.97 17.15
C LEU A 343 30.89 -10.42 15.83
N THR A 344 30.33 -11.63 15.82
CA THR A 344 29.57 -12.15 14.69
C THR A 344 28.08 -12.07 15.02
N ALA A 345 27.31 -11.60 14.06
CA ALA A 345 25.88 -11.42 14.17
C ALA A 345 25.17 -12.18 13.05
N GLU A 346 23.97 -12.64 13.33
CA GLU A 346 23.06 -13.22 12.35
C GLU A 346 21.74 -12.46 12.46
N VAL A 347 21.28 -11.90 11.36
CA VAL A 347 20.03 -11.13 11.32
C VAL A 347 18.85 -12.03 11.69
N GLY A 348 17.94 -11.53 12.53
CA GLY A 348 16.85 -12.30 13.12
C GLY A 348 17.19 -12.97 14.46
N ASN A 349 18.48 -13.09 14.80
CA ASN A 349 18.95 -13.68 16.06
C ASN A 349 19.44 -12.61 17.04
N SER A 350 19.83 -13.06 18.24
CA SER A 350 20.32 -12.20 19.31
C SER A 350 21.72 -12.59 19.79
N THR A 351 22.52 -11.60 20.18
CA THR A 351 23.87 -11.77 20.70
C THR A 351 24.02 -11.06 22.05
N PRO A 352 24.58 -11.70 23.09
CA PRO A 352 24.87 -11.03 24.35
C PRO A 352 26.00 -10.00 24.18
N LEU A 353 25.90 -8.88 24.89
CA LEU A 353 26.91 -7.83 24.93
C LEU A 353 27.20 -7.46 26.39
N VAL A 354 28.46 -7.53 26.79
CA VAL A 354 28.92 -7.01 28.07
C VAL A 354 29.63 -5.69 27.83
N SER A 355 29.16 -4.63 28.49
CA SER A 355 29.78 -3.31 28.39
C SER A 355 31.16 -3.33 29.05
N PRO A 356 32.04 -2.38 28.70
CA PRO A 356 33.33 -2.21 29.39
C PRO A 356 33.22 -2.00 30.91
N GLN A 357 32.05 -1.60 31.42
CA GLN A 357 31.76 -1.44 32.86
C GLN A 357 31.05 -2.65 33.48
N GLY A 358 30.89 -3.75 32.76
CA GLY A 358 30.27 -4.99 33.26
C GLY A 358 28.73 -5.00 33.21
N ALA A 359 28.09 -4.01 32.58
CA ALA A 359 26.65 -4.05 32.35
C ALA A 359 26.32 -4.98 31.18
N SER A 360 25.32 -5.85 31.36
CA SER A 360 24.90 -6.83 30.35
C SER A 360 23.75 -6.28 29.52
N TYR A 361 23.84 -6.49 28.22
CA TYR A 361 22.85 -6.14 27.21
C TYR A 361 22.62 -7.33 26.28
N THR A 362 21.52 -7.29 25.57
CA THR A 362 21.23 -8.20 24.45
C THR A 362 21.05 -7.38 23.19
N ILE A 363 21.79 -7.71 22.14
CA ILE A 363 21.62 -7.13 20.81
C ILE A 363 20.69 -8.05 20.03
N GLU A 364 19.55 -7.54 19.57
CA GLU A 364 18.63 -8.23 18.66
C GLU A 364 18.87 -7.67 17.25
N TRP A 365 19.34 -8.49 16.32
CA TRP A 365 19.70 -8.03 14.97
C TRP A 365 18.46 -7.98 14.08
N SER A 366 18.03 -6.78 13.70
CA SER A 366 16.71 -6.57 13.08
C SER A 366 16.75 -6.64 11.55
N GLY A 367 17.85 -6.22 10.92
CA GLY A 367 17.90 -6.17 9.46
C GLY A 367 19.24 -5.70 8.92
N PHE A 368 19.51 -6.09 7.67
CA PHE A 368 20.69 -5.66 6.93
C PHE A 368 20.29 -5.22 5.51
N ARG A 369 20.92 -4.16 5.02
CA ARG A 369 20.77 -3.67 3.65
C ARG A 369 22.15 -3.40 3.08
N ALA A 370 22.54 -4.15 2.06
CA ALA A 370 23.80 -3.93 1.36
C ALA A 370 23.82 -2.61 0.57
N ILE A 371 22.64 -2.15 0.11
CA ILE A 371 22.46 -0.96 -0.71
C ILE A 371 21.34 -0.13 -0.10
N ASN A 372 21.61 1.16 0.14
CA ASN A 372 20.63 2.11 0.64
C ASN A 372 20.61 3.33 -0.28
N VAL A 373 19.46 3.67 -0.84
CA VAL A 373 19.35 4.77 -1.81
C VAL A 373 18.58 5.89 -1.16
N GLU A 374 19.31 6.91 -0.73
CA GLU A 374 18.78 8.04 0.03
C GLU A 374 18.79 9.32 -0.80
N ASN A 375 17.87 10.23 -0.49
CA ASN A 375 17.84 11.54 -1.10
C ASN A 375 18.73 12.51 -0.31
N MET A 376 19.82 12.96 -0.93
CA MET A 376 20.78 13.86 -0.30
C MET A 376 20.23 15.28 -0.06
N ASP A 377 19.18 15.69 -0.78
CA ASP A 377 18.55 17.00 -0.58
C ASP A 377 17.75 17.05 0.74
N LEU A 378 17.14 15.93 1.14
CA LEU A 378 16.36 15.83 2.39
C LEU A 378 17.26 15.78 3.63
N ALA A 379 18.49 15.26 3.49
CA ALA A 379 19.48 15.29 4.56
C ALA A 379 19.88 16.74 4.90
N THR A 380 19.89 17.64 3.91
CA THR A 380 20.16 19.08 4.11
C THR A 380 18.94 19.83 4.65
N GLU A 381 17.71 19.50 4.20
CA GLU A 381 16.47 20.10 4.73
C GLU A 381 16.19 19.70 6.20
N ALA A 382 16.44 18.44 6.58
CA ALA A 382 16.28 17.97 7.97
C ALA A 382 17.27 18.64 8.94
N VAL A 383 18.44 19.05 8.44
CA VAL A 383 19.43 19.85 9.17
C VAL A 383 18.89 21.26 9.45
N MET A 384 18.23 21.90 8.48
CA MET A 384 17.63 23.22 8.67
C MET A 384 16.38 23.21 9.58
N ALA A 385 15.63 22.11 9.59
CA ALA A 385 14.42 21.95 10.41
C ALA A 385 14.69 21.83 11.92
N GLN A 386 15.92 21.47 12.31
CA GLN A 386 16.36 21.47 13.72
C GLN A 386 16.73 22.88 14.21
N THR A 387 16.99 23.84 13.30
CA THR A 387 17.41 25.20 13.62
C THR A 387 16.29 26.24 13.49
N GLN A 388 15.11 25.87 12.98
CA GLN A 388 13.99 26.79 12.77
C GLN A 388 12.95 26.77 13.91
N SER A 389 12.48 27.96 14.26
CA SER A 389 11.46 28.19 15.29
C SER A 389 10.14 27.45 14.99
N GLN A 390 9.41 27.10 16.06
CA GLN A 390 8.09 26.45 16.06
C GLN A 390 7.05 27.06 15.10
N LYS A 391 7.22 28.32 14.70
CA LYS A 391 6.30 29.05 13.81
C LYS A 391 6.36 28.60 12.35
N GLN A 392 7.51 28.06 11.89
CA GLN A 392 7.66 27.57 10.51
C GLN A 392 7.08 26.15 10.35
N LYS A 393 7.21 25.31 11.39
CA LYS A 393 6.64 23.94 11.45
C LYS A 393 5.13 23.91 11.25
N LEU A 394 4.41 24.96 11.64
CA LEU A 394 2.96 25.09 11.44
C LEU A 394 2.57 25.39 9.99
N LYS A 395 3.40 26.15 9.24
CA LYS A 395 3.16 26.41 7.81
C LYS A 395 3.42 25.16 6.96
N ASP A 396 4.47 24.42 7.27
CA ASP A 396 4.83 23.20 6.52
C ASP A 396 3.85 22.05 6.80
N SER A 397 3.28 21.97 8.01
CA SER A 397 2.25 20.98 8.35
C SER A 397 0.89 21.27 7.71
N VAL A 398 0.53 22.54 7.48
CA VAL A 398 -0.69 22.90 6.75
C VAL A 398 -0.57 22.63 5.24
N ALA A 399 0.62 22.77 4.66
CA ALA A 399 0.88 22.44 3.27
C ALA A 399 0.88 20.93 2.97
N ASN A 400 1.12 20.09 3.99
CA ASN A 400 1.16 18.63 3.86
C ASN A 400 -0.22 17.95 3.96
N VAL A 401 -1.28 18.68 4.31
CA VAL A 401 -2.64 18.15 4.49
C VAL A 401 -3.52 18.36 3.24
N SER A 402 -3.09 19.17 2.26
CA SER A 402 -3.78 19.28 0.97
C SER A 402 -3.33 18.17 0.01
N GLY A 403 -4.17 17.13 -0.09
CA GLY A 403 -3.97 15.96 -0.92
C GLY A 403 -3.64 16.27 -2.39
N SER A 404 -2.35 16.26 -2.71
CA SER A 404 -1.76 16.02 -4.05
C SER A 404 -0.24 16.21 -4.02
N ALA A 405 0.44 15.68 -3.00
CA ALA A 405 1.91 15.54 -3.03
C ALA A 405 2.29 14.37 -3.95
N ALA A 406 2.00 14.54 -5.25
CA ALA A 406 2.65 13.79 -6.31
C ALA A 406 4.16 13.95 -6.11
N ALA A 407 4.85 12.82 -5.95
CA ALA A 407 6.29 12.63 -6.02
C ALA A 407 7.10 13.94 -6.11
N LYS A 408 7.56 14.49 -4.96
CA LYS A 408 8.70 15.42 -4.97
C LYS A 408 9.76 14.74 -5.85
N LYS A 409 10.08 15.30 -7.02
CA LYS A 409 11.09 14.75 -7.94
C LYS A 409 12.38 14.57 -7.13
N LEU A 410 12.69 13.33 -6.77
CA LEU A 410 13.89 12.93 -6.05
C LEU A 410 15.07 13.12 -7.01
N LYS A 411 15.69 14.31 -7.00
CA LYS A 411 16.74 14.67 -7.97
C LYS A 411 18.12 14.14 -7.59
N ASN A 412 18.41 13.96 -6.30
CA ASN A 412 19.71 13.51 -5.79
C ASN A 412 19.63 12.21 -4.98
N LEU A 413 19.13 11.14 -5.63
CA LEU A 413 19.23 9.79 -5.08
C LEU A 413 20.67 9.28 -5.20
N ARG A 414 21.26 8.86 -4.09
CA ARG A 414 22.59 8.24 -4.07
C ARG A 414 22.60 7.01 -3.19
N ASN A 415 23.36 6.01 -3.61
CA ASN A 415 23.67 4.89 -2.74
C ASN A 415 24.57 5.36 -1.60
N VAL A 416 24.10 5.27 -0.36
CA VAL A 416 24.84 5.62 0.86
C VAL A 416 25.51 4.41 1.52
N GLY A 417 25.68 3.33 0.75
CA GLY A 417 26.38 2.12 1.17
C GLY A 417 25.56 1.23 2.10
N PRO A 418 26.20 0.22 2.70
CA PRO A 418 25.53 -0.73 3.57
C PRO A 418 25.02 -0.08 4.86
N SER A 419 23.91 -0.62 5.37
CA SER A 419 23.39 -0.31 6.70
C SER A 419 22.89 -1.56 7.40
N PHE A 420 22.83 -1.50 8.73
CA PHE A 420 22.18 -2.52 9.53
C PHE A 420 21.43 -1.89 10.69
N SER A 421 20.36 -2.58 11.10
CA SER A 421 19.52 -2.18 12.21
C SER A 421 19.54 -3.23 13.32
N TYR A 422 19.51 -2.78 14.56
CA TYR A 422 19.47 -3.66 15.73
C TYR A 422 18.67 -3.00 16.85
N LYS A 423 18.14 -3.83 17.77
CA LYS A 423 17.61 -3.36 19.05
C LYS A 423 18.59 -3.72 20.14
N LEU A 424 18.92 -2.76 20.99
CA LEU A 424 19.70 -2.99 22.19
C LEU A 424 18.75 -3.06 23.38
N ARG A 425 18.71 -4.21 24.06
CA ARG A 425 17.91 -4.44 25.25
C ARG A 425 18.78 -4.46 26.49
N ASP A 426 18.39 -3.70 27.51
CA ASP A 426 19.03 -3.72 28.82
C ASP A 426 18.45 -4.80 29.75
N LYS A 427 19.01 -4.91 30.97
CA LYS A 427 18.54 -5.86 32.00
C LYS A 427 17.12 -5.60 32.49
N THR A 428 16.59 -4.39 32.31
CA THR A 428 15.21 -4.02 32.69
C THR A 428 14.20 -4.42 31.62
N GLY A 429 14.68 -4.87 30.45
CA GLY A 429 13.86 -5.24 29.31
C GLY A 429 13.52 -4.06 28.40
N GLN A 430 13.99 -2.85 28.68
CA GLN A 430 13.82 -1.71 27.77
C GLN A 430 14.68 -1.91 26.52
N ALA A 431 14.09 -1.75 25.34
CA ALA A 431 14.77 -1.87 24.06
C ALA A 431 14.79 -0.53 23.34
N ARG A 432 15.94 -0.17 22.78
CA ARG A 432 16.12 0.98 21.88
C ARG A 432 16.54 0.49 20.51
N GLU A 433 16.03 1.11 19.46
CA GLU A 433 16.32 0.71 18.10
C GLU A 433 17.36 1.63 17.47
N TYR A 434 18.31 1.01 16.78
CA TYR A 434 19.43 1.67 16.14
C TYR A 434 19.49 1.31 14.66
N ASN A 435 19.96 2.25 13.85
CA ASN A 435 20.25 2.06 12.43
C ASN A 435 21.59 2.73 12.11
N VAL A 436 22.54 1.99 11.55
CA VAL A 436 23.91 2.49 11.36
C VAL A 436 24.32 2.39 9.89
N TYR A 437 24.87 3.47 9.34
CA TYR A 437 25.37 3.56 7.96
C TYR A 437 26.89 3.43 7.92
N MET A 438 27.38 2.59 7.01
CA MET A 438 28.78 2.15 6.98
C MET A 438 29.66 2.94 6.03
N LEU A 439 29.07 3.71 5.12
CA LEU A 439 29.82 4.62 4.27
C LEU A 439 29.76 6.03 4.89
N PRO A 440 30.91 6.72 5.06
CA PRO A 440 30.88 8.09 5.54
C PRO A 440 30.19 8.99 4.51
N LEU A 441 29.33 9.87 4.98
CA LEU A 441 28.60 10.84 4.18
C LEU A 441 29.27 12.20 4.25
N MET A 442 29.31 12.89 3.10
CA MET A 442 29.73 14.28 3.04
C MET A 442 28.56 15.18 3.48
N LEU A 443 28.67 15.76 4.67
CA LEU A 443 27.71 16.73 5.22
C LEU A 443 28.49 17.98 5.65
N GLU A 444 28.03 19.15 5.21
CA GLU A 444 28.65 20.46 5.57
C GLU A 444 30.17 20.51 5.30
N GLY A 445 30.63 19.81 4.24
CA GLY A 445 32.06 19.75 3.87
C GLY A 445 32.89 18.74 4.67
N GLN A 446 32.27 17.93 5.54
CA GLN A 446 32.95 16.92 6.35
C GLN A 446 32.43 15.51 6.08
N GLN A 447 33.32 14.53 6.17
CA GLN A 447 32.95 13.13 6.15
C GLN A 447 32.50 12.67 7.55
N VAL A 448 31.29 12.14 7.66
CA VAL A 448 30.75 11.64 8.93
C VAL A 448 30.08 10.28 8.77
N PHE A 449 30.27 9.41 9.75
CA PHE A 449 29.49 8.18 9.91
C PHE A 449 28.20 8.48 10.69
N LEU A 450 27.10 7.85 10.29
CA LEU A 450 25.79 8.08 10.90
C LEU A 450 25.35 6.87 11.72
N ALA A 451 24.99 7.11 12.98
CA ALA A 451 24.26 6.15 13.80
C ALA A 451 22.96 6.80 14.32
N GLY A 452 21.83 6.24 13.92
CA GLY A 452 20.50 6.66 14.33
C GLY A 452 20.03 5.90 15.56
N MET A 453 19.29 6.57 16.45
CA MET A 453 18.54 5.94 17.54
C MET A 453 17.10 6.45 17.58
N ARG A 454 16.17 5.55 17.92
CA ARG A 454 14.79 5.88 18.32
C ARG A 454 14.36 5.01 19.51
N GLN A 455 13.49 5.53 20.36
CA GLN A 455 12.96 4.77 21.49
C GLN A 455 11.72 3.99 21.08
N LEU A 456 10.84 4.62 20.30
CA LEU A 456 9.59 4.03 19.84
C LEU A 456 9.63 3.82 18.31
N PRO A 457 9.07 2.73 17.76
CA PRO A 457 9.03 2.49 16.32
C PRO A 457 8.28 3.57 15.51
N SER A 458 7.39 4.32 16.16
CA SER A 458 6.65 5.44 15.55
C SER A 458 7.46 6.73 15.46
N GLU A 459 8.59 6.83 16.17
CA GLU A 459 9.44 8.02 16.17
C GLU A 459 10.42 8.00 14.99
N PRO A 460 10.77 9.18 14.45
CA PRO A 460 11.87 9.30 13.50
C PRO A 460 13.22 9.03 14.20
N PHE A 461 14.15 8.40 13.48
CA PHE A 461 15.52 8.25 13.96
C PHE A 461 16.19 9.60 14.19
N ARG A 462 16.87 9.74 15.32
CA ARG A 462 17.77 10.84 15.62
C ARG A 462 19.21 10.37 15.42
N TYR A 463 19.95 11.05 14.54
CA TYR A 463 21.28 10.62 14.10
C TYR A 463 22.39 11.37 14.80
N VAL A 464 23.38 10.61 15.27
CA VAL A 464 24.70 11.12 15.68
C VAL A 464 25.65 11.05 14.49
N ARG A 465 26.44 12.12 14.33
CA ARG A 465 27.36 12.33 13.20
C ARG A 465 28.79 12.19 13.68
N PHE A 466 29.35 10.98 13.61
CA PHE A 466 30.72 10.72 14.04
C PHE A 466 31.71 11.15 12.95
N PRO A 467 32.63 12.10 13.22
CA PRO A 467 33.55 12.56 12.20
C PRO A 467 34.54 11.47 11.80
N ALA A 468 34.78 11.35 10.50
CA ALA A 468 35.88 10.57 9.98
C ALA A 468 37.19 11.37 10.12
N ASP A 469 38.29 10.67 10.40
CA ASP A 469 39.64 11.26 10.43
C ASP A 469 40.23 11.45 9.02
N GLU A 470 41.48 11.89 8.94
CA GLU A 470 42.21 12.12 7.68
C GLU A 470 42.33 10.85 6.80
N GLN A 471 42.15 9.67 7.39
CA GLN A 471 42.16 8.37 6.71
C GLN A 471 40.73 7.88 6.37
N GLY A 472 39.70 8.67 6.65
CA GLY A 472 38.30 8.28 6.46
C GLY A 472 37.80 7.28 7.51
N SER A 473 38.47 7.19 8.67
CA SER A 473 38.21 6.21 9.73
C SER A 473 37.59 6.83 10.98
N LEU A 474 36.93 5.99 11.80
CA LEU A 474 36.45 6.38 13.13
C LEU A 474 37.57 6.43 14.18
N ALA A 475 38.77 5.94 13.87
CA ALA A 475 39.86 5.80 14.83
C ALA A 475 40.22 7.15 15.50
N GLY A 476 40.31 8.23 14.72
CA GLY A 476 40.54 9.57 15.26
C GLY A 476 39.50 10.01 16.29
N TYR A 477 38.21 9.82 16.00
CA TYR A 477 37.14 10.16 16.93
C TYR A 477 37.19 9.28 18.19
N MET A 478 37.38 7.96 18.03
CA MET A 478 37.43 7.04 19.16
C MET A 478 38.57 7.35 20.12
N ARG A 479 39.74 7.74 19.58
CA ARG A 479 40.89 8.20 20.35
C ARG A 479 40.58 9.48 21.12
N PHE A 480 40.02 10.49 20.44
CA PHE A 480 39.61 11.75 21.08
C PHE A 480 38.60 11.52 22.22
N ARG A 481 37.60 10.67 21.97
CA ARG A 481 36.56 10.30 22.93
C ARG A 481 37.12 9.53 24.14
N ALA A 482 38.08 8.64 23.92
CA ALA A 482 38.80 7.95 24.98
C ALA A 482 39.63 8.92 25.84
N ALA A 483 40.33 9.87 25.20
CA ALA A 483 41.09 10.91 25.87
C ALA A 483 40.20 11.85 26.71
N LEU A 484 39.01 12.21 26.20
CA LEU A 484 38.00 12.96 26.96
C LEU A 484 37.55 12.23 28.22
N ASN A 485 37.56 10.90 28.24
CA ASN A 485 37.18 10.11 29.41
C ASN A 485 38.36 9.80 30.34
N ASN A 486 39.58 10.19 29.99
CA ASN A 486 40.77 9.97 30.80
C ASN A 486 41.08 11.23 31.64
N PRO A 487 40.96 11.17 32.98
CA PRO A 487 41.15 12.34 33.84
C PRO A 487 42.58 12.90 33.78
N ILE A 488 43.59 12.03 33.63
CA ILE A 488 45.00 12.44 33.55
C ILE A 488 45.25 13.24 32.28
N LEU A 489 44.66 12.80 31.15
CA LEU A 489 44.80 13.51 29.88
C LEU A 489 44.06 14.84 29.87
N ARG A 490 42.86 14.92 30.47
CA ARG A 490 42.14 16.19 30.60
C ARG A 490 42.92 17.21 31.44
N GLU A 491 43.52 16.79 32.54
CA GLU A 491 44.34 17.67 33.37
C GLU A 491 45.57 18.19 32.61
N ARG A 492 46.30 17.30 31.92
CA ARG A 492 47.46 17.68 31.09
C ARG A 492 47.06 18.61 29.93
N ALA A 493 45.92 18.38 29.30
CA ALA A 493 45.41 19.23 28.24
C ALA A 493 45.07 20.64 28.75
N ALA A 494 44.43 20.75 29.92
CA ALA A 494 44.12 22.02 30.55
C ALA A 494 45.40 22.79 30.95
N GLU A 495 46.44 22.08 31.40
CA GLU A 495 47.75 22.66 31.67
C GLU A 495 48.42 23.21 30.40
N ARG A 496 48.49 22.40 29.33
CA ARG A 496 49.07 22.82 28.04
C ARG A 496 48.31 23.99 27.43
N PHE A 497 46.98 23.99 27.54
CA PHE A 497 46.13 25.11 27.12
C PHE A 497 46.45 26.39 27.92
N ALA A 498 46.50 26.30 29.25
CA ALA A 498 46.78 27.46 30.10
C ALA A 498 48.17 28.05 29.83
N MET A 499 49.18 27.20 29.58
CA MET A 499 50.53 27.67 29.21
C MET A 499 50.53 28.43 27.87
N LYS A 500 49.81 27.93 26.86
CA LYS A 500 49.74 28.54 25.52
C LYS A 500 48.87 29.78 25.46
N ALA A 501 47.76 29.80 26.19
CA ALA A 501 46.80 30.90 26.20
C ALA A 501 47.23 32.08 27.09
N SER A 502 48.13 31.85 28.04
CA SER A 502 48.76 32.92 28.82
C SER A 502 49.92 33.57 28.07
N SER A 503 50.10 34.89 28.20
CA SER A 503 51.31 35.55 27.69
C SER A 503 52.56 35.01 28.39
N ALA A 504 53.72 35.04 27.71
CA ALA A 504 54.98 34.54 28.27
C ALA A 504 55.33 35.17 29.65
N ASN A 505 54.83 36.38 29.91
CA ASN A 505 55.04 37.15 31.14
C ASN A 505 53.84 37.12 32.13
N ALA A 506 52.82 36.29 31.89
CA ALA A 506 51.65 36.21 32.78
C ALA A 506 52.04 35.68 34.17
N ASP A 507 51.46 36.29 35.21
CA ASP A 507 51.65 35.86 36.60
C ASP A 507 51.25 34.38 36.78
N LYS A 508 51.98 33.66 37.64
CA LYS A 508 51.71 32.28 38.01
C LYS A 508 50.29 32.10 38.55
N ALA A 509 49.77 33.11 39.27
CA ALA A 509 48.40 33.09 39.79
C ALA A 509 47.35 33.07 38.66
N VAL A 510 47.52 33.92 37.63
CA VAL A 510 46.62 33.99 36.47
C VAL A 510 46.67 32.69 35.66
N ARG A 511 47.87 32.14 35.43
CA ARG A 511 48.04 30.83 34.77
C ARG A 511 47.34 29.71 35.54
N LYS A 512 47.47 29.68 36.87
CA LYS A 512 46.82 28.69 37.73
C LYS A 512 45.29 28.80 37.65
N GLN A 513 44.75 30.01 37.68
CA GLN A 513 43.30 30.24 37.56
C GLN A 513 42.77 29.83 36.19
N LEU A 514 43.49 30.16 35.11
CA LEU A 514 43.11 29.75 33.76
C LEU A 514 43.10 28.23 33.61
N ARG A 515 44.13 27.54 34.13
CA ARG A 515 44.18 26.06 34.17
C ARG A 515 42.99 25.47 34.91
N GLN A 516 42.66 25.98 36.10
CA GLN A 516 41.54 25.49 36.90
C GLN A 516 40.19 25.71 36.20
N SER A 517 40.00 26.86 35.56
CA SER A 517 38.81 27.17 34.76
C SER A 517 38.69 26.22 33.55
N ALA A 518 39.79 26.04 32.81
CA ALA A 518 39.89 25.14 31.67
C ALA A 518 39.61 23.68 32.05
N GLN A 519 40.18 23.21 33.16
CA GLN A 519 39.95 21.88 33.70
C GLN A 519 38.47 21.69 34.08
N ARG A 520 37.87 22.64 34.79
CA ARG A 520 36.46 22.58 35.16
C ARG A 520 35.53 22.53 33.93
N GLY A 521 35.81 23.35 32.92
CA GLY A 521 35.03 23.35 31.68
C GLY A 521 35.06 22.01 30.95
N ILE A 522 36.25 21.41 30.79
CA ILE A 522 36.37 20.11 30.11
C ILE A 522 35.86 18.95 30.96
N ASP A 523 35.95 19.02 32.30
CA ASP A 523 35.38 18.02 33.21
C ASP A 523 33.84 18.03 33.16
N LEU A 524 33.22 19.22 33.16
CA LEU A 524 31.77 19.38 32.95
C LEU A 524 31.35 18.80 31.60
N PHE A 525 32.06 19.16 30.52
CA PHE A 525 31.78 18.64 29.19
C PHE A 525 31.94 17.11 29.10
N ALA A 526 32.95 16.54 29.77
CA ALA A 526 33.18 15.11 29.80
C ALA A 526 32.10 14.34 30.58
N GLY A 527 31.27 15.02 31.39
CA GLY A 527 30.19 14.42 32.18
C GLY A 527 30.68 13.69 33.44
N THR A 528 31.73 14.22 34.09
CA THR A 528 32.32 13.62 35.31
C THR A 528 31.70 14.08 36.62
N GLN A 529 30.85 15.11 36.59
CA GLN A 529 30.15 15.65 37.75
C GLN A 529 28.63 15.57 37.50
N GLY A 530 28.03 14.43 37.80
CA GLY A 530 26.57 14.23 37.77
C GLY A 530 26.06 13.77 39.14
N GLN A 531 24.81 14.10 39.47
CA GLN A 531 24.14 13.50 40.62
C GLN A 531 23.93 12.00 40.40
N GLU A 532 23.90 11.23 41.49
CA GLU A 532 23.83 9.76 41.53
C GLU A 532 22.93 9.18 40.43
N GLY A 533 23.57 8.51 39.45
CA GLY A 533 22.90 7.70 38.43
C GLY A 533 22.78 8.32 37.03
N ALA A 534 22.78 9.65 36.87
CA ALA A 534 22.66 10.29 35.55
C ALA A 534 23.96 11.00 35.14
N LYS A 535 24.74 10.38 34.24
CA LYS A 535 25.88 11.04 33.58
C LYS A 535 25.36 12.03 32.54
N ILE A 536 25.08 13.26 32.95
CA ILE A 536 24.80 14.37 32.04
C ILE A 536 26.17 14.97 31.64
N GLY A 537 26.44 15.03 30.34
CA GLY A 537 27.67 15.59 29.78
C GLY A 537 27.39 16.39 28.51
N GLY A 538 28.44 16.76 27.78
CA GLY A 538 28.34 17.54 26.56
C GLY A 538 27.89 18.98 26.79
N TYR A 539 27.25 19.56 25.78
CA TYR A 539 26.77 20.94 25.85
C TYR A 539 25.61 21.13 26.84
N THR A 540 24.83 20.09 27.09
CA THR A 540 23.74 20.13 28.10
C THR A 540 24.29 20.38 29.50
N ALA A 541 25.37 19.70 29.90
CA ALA A 541 25.99 19.91 31.20
C ALA A 541 26.56 21.34 31.36
N ILE A 542 27.15 21.89 30.30
CA ILE A 542 27.63 23.28 30.29
C ILE A 542 26.45 24.25 30.44
N ALA A 543 25.36 24.03 29.70
CA ALA A 543 24.17 24.88 29.76
C ALA A 543 23.54 24.87 31.16
N GLU A 544 23.36 23.68 31.77
CA GLU A 544 22.85 23.54 33.14
C GLU A 544 23.74 24.25 34.17
N PHE A 545 25.07 24.10 34.04
CA PHE A 545 26.03 24.78 34.90
C PHE A 545 25.89 26.31 34.79
N ILE A 546 25.82 26.85 33.57
CA ILE A 546 25.70 28.29 33.35
C ILE A 546 24.35 28.81 33.87
N SER A 547 23.25 28.14 33.56
CA SER A 547 21.92 28.56 34.02
C SER A 547 21.77 28.54 35.54
N GLY A 548 22.47 27.63 36.23
CA GLY A 548 22.48 27.56 37.69
C GLY A 548 23.41 28.55 38.39
N ASN A 549 24.45 29.06 37.70
CA ASN A 549 25.53 29.83 38.33
C ASN A 549 25.71 31.26 37.78
N VAL A 550 25.08 31.61 36.65
CA VAL A 550 25.24 32.89 35.95
C VAL A 550 23.88 33.56 35.76
N LYS A 551 23.82 34.88 35.97
CA LYS A 551 22.59 35.68 35.76
C LYS A 551 22.17 35.65 34.30
N ALA A 552 20.85 35.66 34.06
CA ALA A 552 20.24 35.45 32.73
C ALA A 552 20.79 36.37 31.61
N ASP A 553 21.14 37.61 31.94
CA ASP A 553 21.68 38.63 31.03
C ASP A 553 23.15 38.39 30.63
N GLU A 554 23.88 37.56 31.38
CA GLU A 554 25.29 37.23 31.14
C GLU A 554 25.49 35.80 30.58
N GLN A 555 24.44 34.98 30.55
CA GLN A 555 24.54 33.55 30.20
C GLN A 555 25.11 33.31 28.80
N GLU A 556 24.70 34.09 27.80
CA GLU A 556 25.18 33.94 26.42
C GLU A 556 26.69 34.22 26.30
N ARG A 557 27.17 35.28 26.96
CA ARG A 557 28.60 35.61 26.99
C ARG A 557 29.40 34.57 27.76
N ALA A 558 28.87 34.11 28.89
CA ALA A 558 29.52 33.06 29.68
C ALA A 558 29.62 31.76 28.88
N ALA A 559 28.58 31.40 28.11
CA ALA A 559 28.57 30.23 27.24
C ALA A 559 29.64 30.34 26.15
N ASP A 560 29.71 31.47 25.43
CA ASP A 560 30.73 31.68 24.40
C ASP A 560 32.17 31.54 24.95
N VAL A 561 32.44 32.11 26.14
CA VAL A 561 33.75 31.99 26.80
C VAL A 561 34.06 30.54 27.19
N VAL A 562 33.11 29.85 27.82
CA VAL A 562 33.32 28.45 28.24
C VAL A 562 33.52 27.54 27.04
N LEU A 563 32.74 27.72 25.97
CA LEU A 563 32.86 26.92 24.75
C LEU A 563 34.19 27.12 24.04
N LYS A 564 34.70 28.37 23.97
CA LYS A 564 36.04 28.66 23.43
C LYS A 564 37.15 28.00 24.25
N VAL A 565 37.03 28.02 25.58
CA VAL A 565 37.98 27.34 26.47
C VAL A 565 37.92 25.82 26.28
N VAL A 566 36.72 25.23 26.25
CA VAL A 566 36.53 23.79 26.02
C VAL A 566 37.10 23.37 24.67
N PHE A 567 36.86 24.15 23.60
CA PHE A 567 37.43 23.89 22.28
C PHE A 567 38.96 23.96 22.29
N GLY A 568 39.54 24.98 22.95
CA GLY A 568 40.99 25.11 23.10
C GLY A 568 41.62 23.94 23.85
N VAL A 569 41.02 23.50 24.95
CA VAL A 569 41.47 22.33 25.70
C VAL A 569 41.30 21.05 24.90
N ALA A 570 40.18 20.88 24.18
CA ALA A 570 39.93 19.74 23.31
C ALA A 570 40.99 19.62 22.19
N THR A 571 41.47 20.75 21.67
CA THR A 571 42.57 20.77 20.70
C THR A 571 43.85 20.20 21.31
N GLU A 572 44.24 20.66 22.50
CA GLU A 572 45.42 20.14 23.20
C GLU A 572 45.26 18.67 23.62
N LEU A 573 44.04 18.26 23.93
CA LEU A 573 43.69 16.89 24.29
C LEU A 573 43.86 15.94 23.10
N LEU A 574 43.41 16.36 21.91
CA LEU A 574 43.59 15.57 20.69
C LEU A 574 45.09 15.38 20.37
N ASP A 575 45.88 16.44 20.48
CA ASP A 575 47.34 16.37 20.29
C ASP A 575 47.99 15.39 21.27
N LEU A 576 47.66 15.48 22.57
CA LEU A 576 48.18 14.55 23.58
C LEU A 576 47.77 13.10 23.29
N ALA A 577 46.54 12.87 22.84
CA ALA A 577 46.08 11.53 22.51
C ALA A 577 46.81 10.95 21.30
N ARG A 578 47.14 11.78 20.29
CA ARG A 578 47.96 11.38 19.13
C ARG A 578 49.40 11.09 19.53
N GLU A 579 50.00 11.93 20.37
CA GLU A 579 51.36 11.74 20.90
C GLU A 579 51.48 10.40 21.64
N GLN A 580 50.48 10.00 22.44
CA GLN A 580 50.48 8.72 23.15
C GLN A 580 50.51 7.49 22.21
N GLU A 581 49.95 7.61 21.01
CA GLU A 581 49.96 6.54 20.00
C GLU A 581 51.09 6.70 18.97
N GLY A 582 52.03 7.63 19.18
CA GLY A 582 53.15 7.86 18.25
C GLY A 582 52.72 8.45 16.90
N LEU A 583 51.54 9.07 16.83
CA LEU A 583 51.03 9.69 15.61
C LEU A 583 51.53 11.14 15.48
N PRO A 584 51.74 11.62 14.23
CA PRO A 584 52.16 13.00 14.01
C PRO A 584 51.08 13.98 14.49
N LEU A 585 51.49 15.11 15.05
CA LEU A 585 50.57 16.22 15.34
C LEU A 585 49.88 16.70 14.06
N LEU A 586 48.67 17.22 14.21
CA LEU A 586 47.93 17.80 13.07
C LEU A 586 48.69 19.04 12.59
N LYS A 587 49.16 18.99 11.34
CA LYS A 587 50.07 20.01 10.77
C LYS A 587 49.42 21.38 10.66
N ASP A 588 48.11 21.40 10.45
CA ASP A 588 47.31 22.60 10.25
C ASP A 588 46.14 22.62 11.26
N ARG A 589 46.20 23.56 12.22
CA ARG A 589 45.18 23.73 13.24
C ARG A 589 43.88 24.31 12.69
N GLU A 590 43.94 25.16 11.66
CA GLU A 590 42.74 25.69 11.02
C GLU A 590 42.01 24.58 10.26
N ALA A 591 42.74 23.75 9.51
CA ALA A 591 42.16 22.61 8.80
C ALA A 591 41.58 21.53 9.73
N SER A 592 42.14 21.36 10.94
CA SER A 592 41.63 20.40 11.94
C SER A 592 40.47 20.91 12.80
N SER A 593 40.25 22.22 12.84
CA SER A 593 39.20 22.84 13.67
C SER A 593 37.80 22.27 13.41
N PRO A 594 37.38 22.06 12.13
CA PRO A 594 36.11 21.41 11.84
C PRO A 594 36.01 20.00 12.44
N PHE A 595 37.07 19.19 12.39
CA PHE A 595 37.05 17.84 12.95
C PHE A 595 36.83 17.88 14.46
N ILE A 596 37.55 18.75 15.17
CA ILE A 596 37.45 18.90 16.62
C ILE A 596 36.04 19.35 17.03
N GLN A 597 35.50 20.35 16.33
CA GLN A 597 34.13 20.83 16.56
C GLN A 597 33.12 19.70 16.38
N GLN A 598 33.25 18.94 15.28
CA GLN A 598 32.36 17.82 15.01
C GLN A 598 32.55 16.66 15.99
N ALA A 599 33.76 16.44 16.51
CA ALA A 599 34.04 15.45 17.53
C ALA A 599 33.42 15.83 18.89
N LEU A 600 33.45 17.11 19.25
CA LEU A 600 32.73 17.63 20.42
C LEU A 600 31.22 17.48 20.25
N ASN A 601 30.66 17.86 19.09
CA ASN A 601 29.24 17.64 18.77
C ASN A 601 28.85 16.16 18.92
N ALA A 602 29.61 15.27 18.28
CA ALA A 602 29.37 13.83 18.34
C ALA A 602 29.50 13.27 19.76
N TYR A 603 30.45 13.77 20.56
CA TYR A 603 30.58 13.39 21.97
C TYR A 603 29.36 13.83 22.79
N SER A 604 28.89 15.08 22.61
CA SER A 604 27.68 15.59 23.27
C SER A 604 26.44 14.78 22.87
N ASP A 605 26.29 14.48 21.59
CA ASP A 605 25.16 13.70 21.07
C ASP A 605 25.21 12.21 21.47
N SER A 606 26.40 11.68 21.79
CA SER A 606 26.57 10.29 22.20
C SER A 606 25.83 9.95 23.51
N PHE A 607 25.64 10.92 24.40
CA PHE A 607 24.84 10.76 25.62
C PHE A 607 23.37 10.45 25.30
N PHE A 608 22.85 10.95 24.17
CA PHE A 608 21.50 10.63 23.71
C PHE A 608 21.39 9.19 23.19
N LEU A 609 22.42 8.65 22.52
CA LEU A 609 22.39 7.26 22.01
C LEU A 609 22.15 6.26 23.12
N GLY A 610 22.77 6.45 24.28
CA GLY A 610 22.70 5.57 25.45
C GLY A 610 23.14 4.12 25.17
N ALA A 611 23.87 3.89 24.07
CA ALA A 611 24.50 2.62 23.77
C ALA A 611 25.92 2.58 24.40
N PRO A 612 26.34 1.44 24.99
CA PRO A 612 27.67 1.32 25.59
C PRO A 612 28.79 1.20 24.54
N VAL A 613 28.43 0.87 23.30
CA VAL A 613 29.34 0.67 22.16
C VAL A 613 28.70 1.22 20.89
N LEU A 614 29.54 1.70 19.96
CA LEU A 614 29.20 1.98 18.58
C LEU A 614 29.52 0.73 17.75
N LEU A 615 28.52 0.17 17.09
CA LEU A 615 28.68 -1.01 16.24
C LEU A 615 28.92 -0.57 14.80
N THR A 616 29.88 -1.20 14.14
CA THR A 616 30.23 -0.97 12.73
C THR A 616 30.42 -2.28 12.01
N LEU A 617 30.28 -2.29 10.69
CA LEU A 617 30.36 -3.47 9.85
C LEU A 617 31.76 -3.58 9.25
N LYS A 618 32.38 -4.75 9.39
CA LYS A 618 33.64 -5.09 8.73
C LYS A 618 33.39 -5.78 7.40
N ASP A 619 32.57 -6.83 7.42
CA ASP A 619 32.20 -7.65 6.27
C ASP A 619 30.87 -8.38 6.54
N PHE A 620 30.27 -8.94 5.50
CA PHE A 620 28.98 -9.61 5.59
C PHE A 620 28.83 -10.71 4.54
N ARG A 621 27.96 -11.67 4.84
CA ARG A 621 27.40 -12.62 3.88
C ARG A 621 25.89 -12.38 3.80
N GLN A 622 25.45 -11.82 2.68
CA GLN A 622 24.04 -11.51 2.48
C GLN A 622 23.25 -12.79 2.16
N VAL A 623 22.10 -12.95 2.82
CA VAL A 623 21.09 -13.96 2.52
C VAL A 623 19.76 -13.25 2.40
N GLN A 624 19.07 -13.39 1.28
CA GLN A 624 17.79 -12.72 1.07
C GLN A 624 16.61 -13.67 1.30
N ALA A 625 15.46 -13.10 1.60
CA ALA A 625 14.19 -13.79 1.62
C ALA A 625 13.18 -13.08 0.73
N SER A 626 12.34 -13.86 0.06
CA SER A 626 11.22 -13.35 -0.72
C SER A 626 9.92 -13.55 0.05
N VAL A 627 9.11 -12.50 0.11
CA VAL A 627 7.77 -12.57 0.67
C VAL A 627 6.80 -12.62 -0.50
N PHE A 628 6.15 -13.77 -0.65
CA PHE A 628 5.12 -14.00 -1.64
C PHE A 628 3.72 -13.86 -1.04
N GLN A 629 2.82 -13.26 -1.80
CA GLN A 629 1.39 -13.37 -1.52
C GLN A 629 0.83 -14.52 -2.36
N VAL A 630 0.24 -15.51 -1.70
CA VAL A 630 -0.36 -16.69 -2.34
C VAL A 630 -1.87 -16.59 -2.25
N ALA A 631 -2.55 -16.75 -3.38
CA ALA A 631 -4.00 -16.64 -3.43
C ALA A 631 -4.64 -17.67 -4.36
N ARG A 632 -5.76 -18.24 -3.92
CA ARG A 632 -6.71 -18.98 -4.75
C ARG A 632 -7.98 -18.15 -4.86
N ALA A 633 -8.31 -17.69 -6.06
CA ALA A 633 -9.40 -16.73 -6.30
C ALA A 633 -10.29 -17.22 -7.47
N PRO A 634 -11.19 -18.19 -7.24
CA PRO A 634 -12.03 -18.77 -8.30
C PRO A 634 -13.10 -17.80 -8.81
N GLY A 635 -13.47 -16.77 -8.03
CA GLY A 635 -14.46 -15.76 -8.39
C GLY A 635 -13.97 -14.78 -9.46
N THR A 636 -12.66 -14.64 -9.63
CA THR A 636 -12.05 -13.68 -10.56
C THR A 636 -12.54 -13.87 -12.00
N PHE A 637 -12.71 -15.11 -12.46
CA PHE A 637 -13.27 -15.39 -13.79
C PHE A 637 -14.73 -14.90 -13.93
N LEU A 638 -15.56 -15.14 -12.91
CA LEU A 638 -16.96 -14.69 -12.89
C LEU A 638 -17.07 -13.16 -12.88
N VAL A 639 -16.18 -12.48 -12.16
CA VAL A 639 -16.11 -11.01 -12.15
C VAL A 639 -15.79 -10.48 -13.54
N TYR A 640 -14.79 -11.03 -14.23
CA TYR A 640 -14.44 -10.60 -15.59
C TYR A 640 -15.55 -10.88 -16.61
N LEU A 641 -16.17 -12.07 -16.55
CA LEU A 641 -17.31 -12.40 -17.39
C LEU A 641 -18.49 -11.47 -17.13
N GLY A 642 -18.79 -11.20 -15.86
CA GLY A 642 -19.82 -10.24 -15.45
C GLY A 642 -19.52 -8.83 -15.96
N ALA A 643 -18.29 -8.35 -15.84
CA ALA A 643 -17.89 -7.04 -16.35
C ALA A 643 -18.08 -6.93 -17.88
N LEU A 644 -17.69 -7.97 -18.63
CA LEU A 644 -17.93 -8.03 -20.08
C LEU A 644 -19.43 -7.97 -20.40
N MET A 645 -20.25 -8.76 -19.71
CA MET A 645 -21.70 -8.75 -19.88
C MET A 645 -22.33 -7.42 -19.50
N LEU A 646 -21.79 -6.70 -18.51
CA LEU A 646 -22.25 -5.37 -18.14
C LEU A 646 -21.99 -4.37 -19.27
N ILE A 647 -20.79 -4.40 -19.86
CA ILE A 647 -20.39 -3.53 -20.97
C ILE A 647 -21.31 -3.78 -22.18
N VAL A 648 -21.42 -5.04 -22.62
CA VAL A 648 -22.27 -5.43 -23.76
C VAL A 648 -23.73 -5.10 -23.48
N GLY A 649 -24.21 -5.39 -22.26
CA GLY A 649 -25.60 -5.18 -21.88
C GLY A 649 -25.98 -3.70 -21.86
N THR A 650 -25.12 -2.87 -21.29
CA THR A 650 -25.28 -1.42 -21.23
C THR A 650 -25.24 -0.81 -22.63
N PHE A 651 -24.29 -1.24 -23.47
CA PHE A 651 -24.21 -0.81 -24.87
C PHE A 651 -25.50 -1.12 -25.64
N ALA A 652 -26.01 -2.35 -25.54
CA ALA A 652 -27.25 -2.74 -26.18
C ALA A 652 -28.46 -1.92 -25.70
N MET A 653 -28.53 -1.60 -24.41
CA MET A 653 -29.63 -0.80 -23.86
C MET A 653 -29.63 0.67 -24.30
N PHE A 654 -28.45 1.29 -24.43
CA PHE A 654 -28.35 2.72 -24.76
C PHE A 654 -28.33 2.99 -26.27
N TYR A 655 -27.63 2.17 -27.05
CA TYR A 655 -27.38 2.46 -28.46
C TYR A 655 -28.35 1.75 -29.42
N ILE A 656 -28.92 0.62 -29.02
CA ILE A 656 -29.86 -0.12 -29.87
C ILE A 656 -31.28 0.28 -29.48
N ARG A 657 -32.08 0.76 -30.43
CA ARG A 657 -33.50 1.10 -30.18
C ARG A 657 -34.42 0.11 -30.86
N GLU A 658 -35.38 -0.44 -30.12
CA GLU A 658 -36.44 -1.27 -30.70
C GLU A 658 -37.39 -0.39 -31.54
N ARG A 659 -37.59 -0.81 -32.79
CA ARG A 659 -38.49 -0.18 -33.76
C ARG A 659 -39.50 -1.22 -34.23
N ARG A 660 -40.78 -0.85 -34.27
CA ARG A 660 -41.86 -1.66 -34.84
C ARG A 660 -42.51 -0.91 -35.98
N LEU A 661 -42.85 -1.62 -37.04
CA LEU A 661 -43.55 -1.10 -38.20
C LEU A 661 -44.70 -2.04 -38.54
N TRP A 662 -45.86 -1.47 -38.85
CA TRP A 662 -47.01 -2.20 -39.35
C TRP A 662 -47.40 -1.61 -40.70
N ALA A 663 -47.67 -2.46 -41.69
CA ALA A 663 -48.17 -2.02 -42.98
C ALA A 663 -49.34 -2.90 -43.46
N VAL A 664 -50.24 -2.31 -44.24
CA VAL A 664 -51.38 -2.99 -44.86
C VAL A 664 -51.39 -2.58 -46.33
N VAL A 665 -51.42 -3.58 -47.21
CA VAL A 665 -51.55 -3.43 -48.65
C VAL A 665 -52.97 -3.85 -49.04
N GLN A 666 -53.72 -2.95 -49.66
CA GLN A 666 -55.08 -3.19 -50.14
C GLN A 666 -55.15 -2.87 -51.63
N SER A 667 -55.71 -3.78 -52.43
CA SER A 667 -56.01 -3.51 -53.83
C SER A 667 -57.34 -2.77 -53.95
N ASP A 668 -57.40 -1.76 -54.80
CA ASP A 668 -58.67 -1.18 -55.26
C ASP A 668 -59.13 -1.87 -56.55
N ARG A 669 -60.40 -1.70 -56.93
CA ARG A 669 -61.04 -2.34 -58.09
C ARG A 669 -60.41 -1.98 -59.45
N ALA A 670 -59.46 -1.04 -59.49
CA ALA A 670 -58.82 -0.49 -60.68
C ALA A 670 -57.34 -0.91 -60.87
N ASN A 671 -56.90 -2.06 -60.30
CA ASN A 671 -55.49 -2.53 -60.35
C ASN A 671 -54.45 -1.60 -59.68
N THR A 672 -54.92 -0.64 -58.87
CA THR A 672 -54.08 0.20 -58.01
C THR A 672 -54.04 -0.37 -56.60
N THR A 673 -52.96 -0.12 -55.85
CA THR A 673 -52.81 -0.58 -54.47
C THR A 673 -52.54 0.57 -53.51
N THR A 674 -53.22 0.56 -52.37
CA THR A 674 -52.99 1.49 -51.27
C THR A 674 -52.13 0.82 -50.21
N VAL A 675 -50.98 1.42 -49.90
CA VAL A 675 -50.10 1.03 -48.79
C VAL A 675 -50.31 1.99 -47.63
N ARG A 676 -50.88 1.48 -46.54
CA ARG A 676 -50.95 2.20 -45.26
C ARG A 676 -49.92 1.63 -44.32
N PHE A 677 -49.03 2.47 -43.78
CA PHE A 677 -48.07 2.02 -42.78
C PHE A 677 -47.94 2.98 -41.61
N ALA A 678 -47.61 2.42 -40.45
CA ALA A 678 -47.30 3.15 -39.24
C ALA A 678 -46.05 2.58 -38.57
N MET A 679 -45.31 3.44 -37.88
CA MET A 679 -44.09 3.09 -37.20
C MET A 679 -44.14 3.55 -35.75
N GLN A 680 -43.53 2.78 -34.85
CA GLN A 680 -43.46 3.12 -33.43
C GLN A 680 -42.11 2.75 -32.84
N ALA A 681 -41.61 3.63 -31.96
CA ALA A 681 -40.50 3.36 -31.07
C ALA A 681 -40.84 3.85 -29.65
N ARG A 682 -40.26 3.24 -28.62
CA ARG A 682 -40.50 3.61 -27.22
C ARG A 682 -39.98 5.01 -26.86
N LYS A 683 -38.95 5.48 -27.58
CA LYS A 683 -38.36 6.82 -27.49
C LYS A 683 -37.92 7.27 -28.89
N PRO A 684 -38.83 7.82 -29.71
CA PRO A 684 -38.49 8.31 -31.04
C PRO A 684 -37.46 9.44 -30.91
N GLY A 685 -36.47 9.46 -31.80
CA GLY A 685 -35.45 10.50 -31.89
C GLY A 685 -35.16 10.83 -33.35
N LEU A 686 -34.21 11.73 -33.62
CA LEU A 686 -33.96 12.22 -34.98
C LEU A 686 -33.71 11.13 -36.03
N GLU A 687 -33.01 10.06 -35.68
CA GLU A 687 -32.80 8.92 -36.59
C GLU A 687 -34.09 8.17 -36.94
N PHE A 688 -35.02 8.06 -35.98
CA PHE A 688 -36.31 7.41 -36.19
C PHE A 688 -37.18 8.24 -37.15
N GLU A 689 -37.18 9.57 -36.99
CA GLU A 689 -37.86 10.49 -37.90
C GLU A 689 -37.30 10.39 -39.33
N LYS A 690 -35.97 10.41 -39.46
CA LYS A 690 -35.29 10.26 -40.75
C LYS A 690 -35.62 8.93 -41.41
N GLU A 691 -35.58 7.83 -40.67
CA GLU A 691 -35.91 6.50 -41.21
C GLU A 691 -37.38 6.42 -41.66
N PHE A 692 -38.32 6.99 -40.89
CA PHE A 692 -39.72 7.06 -41.27
C PHE A 692 -39.93 7.85 -42.57
N LEU A 693 -39.31 9.03 -42.69
CA LEU A 693 -39.38 9.85 -43.90
C LEU A 693 -38.74 9.15 -45.11
N GLN A 694 -37.60 8.50 -44.92
CA GLN A 694 -36.94 7.72 -45.97
C GLN A 694 -37.80 6.54 -46.44
N LEU A 695 -38.45 5.82 -45.53
CA LEU A 695 -39.38 4.74 -45.88
C LEU A 695 -40.58 5.28 -46.65
N LYS A 696 -41.16 6.41 -46.21
CA LYS A 696 -42.25 7.09 -46.92
C LYS A 696 -41.84 7.47 -48.35
N GLN A 697 -40.67 8.09 -48.50
CA GLN A 697 -40.14 8.51 -49.81
C GLN A 697 -39.82 7.31 -50.70
N ALA A 698 -39.21 6.26 -50.16
CA ALA A 698 -38.87 5.05 -50.91
C ALA A 698 -40.12 4.34 -51.44
N ILE A 699 -41.18 4.24 -50.64
CA ILE A 699 -42.46 3.65 -51.06
C ILE A 699 -43.14 4.55 -52.11
N ALA A 700 -43.16 5.87 -51.91
CA ALA A 700 -43.77 6.81 -52.85
C ALA A 700 -43.03 6.86 -54.20
N ALA A 701 -41.73 6.56 -54.25
CA ALA A 701 -40.96 6.54 -55.48
C ALA A 701 -41.36 5.39 -56.43
N TRP A 702 -42.09 4.38 -55.95
CA TRP A 702 -42.58 3.28 -56.80
C TRP A 702 -43.70 3.68 -57.77
N ASP A 703 -44.30 4.87 -57.58
CA ASP A 703 -45.25 5.48 -58.52
C ASP A 703 -44.57 5.98 -59.81
N LYS A 704 -43.24 6.20 -59.77
CA LYS A 704 -42.46 6.75 -60.89
C LYS A 704 -41.65 5.71 -61.66
N SER A 705 -41.80 4.41 -61.35
CA SER A 705 -40.99 3.31 -61.91
C SER A 705 -41.73 2.44 -62.90
#